data_AF-Q5IXJ0-F1
#
_entry.id   AF-Q5IXJ0-F1
#
_cell.length_a   1.000
_cell.length_b   1.000
_cell.length_c   1.000
_cell.angle_alpha   90.00
_cell.angle_beta   90.00
_cell.angle_gamma   90.00
#
_symmetry.space_group_name_H-M   'P 1'
#
loop_
_entity.id
_entity.type
_entity.pdbx_description
1 polymer ?
#
loop_
_entity_poly.entity_id
_entity_poly.type
_entity_poly.pdbx_seq_one_letter_code
_entity_poly.pdbx_strand_id
1 'polypeptide(L)'
;MLGGLPSPSRPRVVSGGLAVSSGAANSDCRPVERGPSPSTEGKETRGQREDTDDEEAVALACHKGSLFSQEERGLSLPLSPVEEESGGDSGSEFKREEVSPSLHREPGERVAPGKEEREEEHGDPSAEVPSSAEHKMPSTVFQSKGGLPGFFAALLGGKEADGAAGPPPRPPEAPVSPFRPQGDGETESHESAVSAGPSASSSSSSLSSSSFSSSSCTALKTRGSSEEEGWETRVEARGVRTRNEAQEGGPQSVSHGLERSEENALEARETQELEETESRQLLRDHGGKMGACVLRDSDEDLCLFRLWGPHVDRCWVQLNPTKAGESPRRFELKNEGNALWGTVLRGVPSRHFRCPLSIPSLGYSGDPYARHTDFFSNTCYVTDASRFPWKHLQSFDPPTWNKLIIYELHPGTFSPASADRTVFETLVDKLDHIRSLNFNAVEFLPVQEFGGEWGYNPRLLLATHGKYGTPDQLRKLVDECHRKGLAVIFDLVLNHGSAKLNSLWNWDGYGKDASGGIYFEGGGESGWGRKFSFHKREVRDMILAAALCFIEEYGADGLRLDSVHSMPWDLLQELTHAVRSKHPSKILIAEVTPENPQICNSAGFDSCWIHSAYYDAIKVTRGQDGNHHLDMLRAMIDVHRGFRMSHQGVNSLLGSHDQAGNKQGGHTDGRAGRYFVDLFGGRNNWHSRAQCRMWYSLQAVCRGLPMMFMGTETHQDKWWNVDEQHKMNWNFVENHDPLAEQMMNLVAAANKLRLSFPSLTDDHAPVRFCHLDYQNRVLGFVRGSLLVVLNCSESQWEGRDYEVQTDCVNRKFKQVFNSQAAEFGGWEASWSSADRNLSSSVHARLPVNLPKWSVTVYERQE
;
A
#
# COMPACT_ATOMS: atom_id res chain seq x y z
N MET A 1 50.96 -4.76 9.19
CA MET A 1 50.84 -5.44 10.50
C MET A 1 50.72 -4.37 11.57
N LEU A 2 49.97 -4.62 12.66
CA LEU A 2 50.03 -3.99 14.01
C LEU A 2 50.14 -2.44 14.08
N GLY A 3 49.29 -1.69 14.78
CA GLY A 3 48.14 -2.04 15.63
C GLY A 3 48.02 -1.02 16.78
N GLY A 4 46.83 -0.47 17.05
CA GLY A 4 46.65 0.53 18.12
C GLY A 4 45.27 1.20 18.18
N LEU A 5 44.49 0.82 19.19
CA LEU A 5 43.29 1.49 19.72
C LEU A 5 43.50 1.58 21.27
N PRO A 6 42.86 2.50 22.04
CA PRO A 6 41.41 2.77 21.95
C PRO A 6 40.87 4.18 22.30
N SER A 7 39.59 4.37 21.94
CA SER A 7 38.48 5.09 22.61
C SER A 7 38.65 6.48 23.27
N PRO A 8 37.86 7.49 22.86
CA PRO A 8 37.58 8.70 23.65
C PRO A 8 36.45 8.49 24.69
N SER A 9 36.26 9.47 25.59
CA SER A 9 35.41 9.37 26.78
C SER A 9 34.10 10.20 26.71
N ARG A 10 33.14 9.87 27.60
CA ARG A 10 31.89 10.65 27.80
C ARG A 10 32.19 11.98 28.52
N PRO A 11 31.58 13.12 28.13
CA PRO A 11 31.47 14.28 28.99
C PRO A 11 30.39 14.08 30.07
N ARG A 12 30.55 14.73 31.22
CA ARG A 12 29.58 14.76 32.33
C ARG A 12 29.29 16.21 32.71
N VAL A 13 28.05 16.50 33.12
CA VAL A 13 27.60 17.85 33.50
C VAL A 13 28.37 18.34 34.73
N VAL A 14 28.71 19.63 34.74
CA VAL A 14 29.33 20.34 35.89
C VAL A 14 28.30 21.29 36.50
N SER A 15 28.31 21.41 37.83
CA SER A 15 27.45 22.30 38.62
C SER A 15 28.30 23.23 39.51
N GLY A 16 27.74 24.37 39.91
CA GLY A 16 28.38 25.31 40.82
C GLY A 16 27.39 26.32 41.43
N GLY A 17 27.54 26.61 42.73
CA GLY A 17 26.91 27.75 43.41
C GLY A 17 27.81 29.00 43.37
N LEU A 18 27.62 30.02 44.21
CA LEU A 18 26.78 30.14 45.42
C LEU A 18 26.64 31.63 45.85
N ALA A 19 25.57 31.94 46.61
CA ALA A 19 25.53 32.89 47.75
C ALA A 19 25.43 34.45 47.60
N VAL A 20 24.27 34.98 48.06
CA VAL A 20 24.10 35.89 49.24
C VAL A 20 24.23 37.45 49.17
N SER A 21 23.11 38.11 49.57
CA SER A 21 22.95 39.31 50.45
C SER A 21 22.59 40.74 49.95
N SER A 22 21.57 41.28 50.63
CA SER A 22 21.39 42.68 51.12
C SER A 22 20.88 43.80 50.19
N GLY A 23 20.11 44.74 50.79
CA GLY A 23 19.60 45.98 50.19
C GLY A 23 18.17 46.32 50.65
N ALA A 24 17.92 47.54 51.16
CA ALA A 24 16.59 47.99 51.62
C ALA A 24 16.44 49.51 51.54
N ALA A 25 15.22 50.03 51.21
CA ALA A 25 14.64 51.31 51.67
C ALA A 25 13.29 51.66 50.98
N ASN A 26 12.38 52.25 51.76
CA ASN A 26 11.42 53.37 51.56
C ASN A 26 11.24 54.01 50.15
N SER A 27 10.12 54.67 49.77
CA SER A 27 8.70 54.85 50.24
C SER A 27 7.99 55.83 49.23
N ASP A 28 6.75 56.36 49.30
CA ASP A 28 5.56 56.33 50.18
C ASP A 28 4.30 56.87 49.41
N CYS A 29 3.22 57.27 50.11
CA CYS A 29 2.18 58.27 49.73
C CYS A 29 1.07 57.92 48.71
N ARG A 30 0.06 57.17 49.21
CA ARG A 30 -1.41 57.47 49.27
C ARG A 30 -1.93 58.90 48.88
N PRO A 31 -3.27 59.17 48.76
CA PRO A 31 -4.42 58.46 48.12
C PRO A 31 -5.50 59.44 47.51
N VAL A 32 -6.83 59.13 47.59
CA VAL A 32 -8.07 59.99 47.40
C VAL A 32 -8.65 60.13 45.97
N GLU A 33 -9.97 60.20 45.66
CA GLU A 33 -11.25 59.59 46.16
C GLU A 33 -12.44 59.85 45.14
N ARG A 34 -13.53 59.04 45.22
CA ARG A 34 -14.98 59.29 44.92
C ARG A 34 -15.51 60.04 43.65
N GLY A 35 -16.18 59.27 42.76
CA GLY A 35 -17.55 59.49 42.21
C GLY A 35 -17.92 60.79 41.44
N PRO A 36 -19.23 60.99 41.05
CA PRO A 36 -20.40 60.10 41.07
C PRO A 36 -21.11 59.91 39.69
N SER A 37 -22.23 59.18 39.65
CA SER A 37 -23.17 59.02 38.50
C SER A 37 -24.16 60.21 38.36
N PRO A 38 -25.02 60.27 37.31
CA PRO A 38 -26.40 59.76 37.50
C PRO A 38 -27.20 59.29 36.24
N SER A 39 -28.34 58.60 36.49
CA SER A 39 -29.64 58.64 35.75
C SER A 39 -29.74 58.22 34.26
N THR A 40 -30.85 57.68 33.71
CA THR A 40 -32.14 57.00 34.12
C THR A 40 -32.84 56.63 32.79
N GLU A 41 -33.71 55.64 32.59
CA GLU A 41 -34.28 54.50 33.35
C GLU A 41 -34.76 53.48 32.25
N GLY A 42 -35.38 52.31 32.49
CA GLY A 42 -35.86 51.63 33.71
C GLY A 42 -37.18 50.88 33.45
N LYS A 43 -37.61 50.08 34.45
CA LYS A 43 -38.99 49.53 34.67
C LYS A 43 -39.61 48.54 33.66
N GLU A 44 -40.29 47.46 34.08
CA GLU A 44 -40.37 46.85 35.43
C GLU A 44 -40.94 45.41 35.43
N THR A 45 -40.52 44.62 36.42
CA THR A 45 -41.22 43.46 37.04
C THR A 45 -41.47 42.16 36.27
N ARG A 46 -41.59 40.96 36.89
CA ARG A 46 -41.22 40.38 38.22
C ARG A 46 -41.87 38.98 38.24
N GLY A 47 -41.28 37.86 38.66
CA GLY A 47 -39.95 37.47 39.16
C GLY A 47 -40.01 35.93 39.29
N GLN A 48 -39.38 35.17 40.18
CA GLN A 48 -38.36 35.25 41.25
C GLN A 48 -37.83 33.76 41.36
N ARG A 49 -36.69 33.36 41.94
CA ARG A 49 -35.78 33.94 42.95
C ARG A 49 -34.45 33.14 42.97
N GLU A 50 -33.37 33.78 43.45
CA GLU A 50 -32.21 33.22 44.22
C GLU A 50 -31.49 31.91 43.75
N ASP A 51 -30.15 31.81 43.70
CA ASP A 51 -29.05 32.79 43.51
C ASP A 51 -27.70 32.05 43.28
N THR A 52 -26.73 32.77 42.67
CA THR A 52 -25.23 32.65 42.71
C THR A 52 -24.55 31.31 43.05
N ASP A 53 -23.73 30.72 42.18
CA ASP A 53 -22.33 31.07 41.80
C ASP A 53 -21.27 30.74 42.86
N ASP A 54 -20.19 30.03 42.47
CA ASP A 54 -18.80 30.57 42.51
C ASP A 54 -17.78 29.61 41.86
N GLU A 55 -16.63 30.15 41.43
CA GLU A 55 -15.49 29.39 40.89
C GLU A 55 -14.48 29.00 41.99
N GLU A 56 -13.79 27.86 41.87
CA GLU A 56 -12.45 27.72 42.47
C GLU A 56 -11.55 26.75 41.68
N ALA A 57 -10.26 27.09 41.61
CA ALA A 57 -9.18 26.25 41.09
C ALA A 57 -7.88 26.61 41.82
N VAL A 58 -7.03 25.63 42.18
CA VAL A 58 -5.54 25.77 42.33
C VAL A 58 -4.84 24.46 42.79
N ALA A 59 -3.57 24.32 42.37
CA ALA A 59 -2.46 23.51 42.92
C ALA A 59 -2.47 21.96 43.02
N LEU A 60 -1.49 21.39 42.30
CA LEU A 60 -0.38 20.53 42.78
C LEU A 60 -0.45 19.92 44.20
N ALA A 61 -0.10 18.63 44.29
CA ALA A 61 1.22 18.21 44.82
C ALA A 61 1.55 16.73 44.51
N CYS A 62 2.84 16.37 44.53
CA CYS A 62 3.34 15.01 44.28
C CYS A 62 3.32 14.14 45.55
N HIS A 63 3.34 12.81 45.37
CA HIS A 63 3.99 11.94 46.36
C HIS A 63 4.79 10.78 45.74
N LYS A 64 5.96 10.53 46.35
CA LYS A 64 6.74 9.27 46.23
C LYS A 64 6.07 8.23 47.15
N GLY A 65 6.18 6.91 46.99
CA GLY A 65 7.09 6.05 46.23
C GLY A 65 7.43 4.80 47.10
N SER A 66 8.14 3.79 46.57
CA SER A 66 8.30 2.42 47.16
C SER A 66 7.05 1.53 46.96
N LEU A 67 7.09 0.40 46.23
CA LEU A 67 7.82 -0.87 46.44
C LEU A 67 7.42 -1.61 47.73
N PHE A 68 6.79 -2.80 47.59
CA PHE A 68 7.42 -4.10 47.90
C PHE A 68 6.65 -5.30 47.31
N SER A 69 7.33 -6.47 47.29
CA SER A 69 6.93 -7.89 47.07
C SER A 69 5.44 -8.26 46.81
N GLN A 70 5.07 -9.13 45.84
CA GLN A 70 5.58 -10.48 45.47
C GLN A 70 5.09 -11.61 46.39
N GLU A 71 4.41 -12.61 45.79
CA GLU A 71 4.14 -13.98 46.32
C GLU A 71 3.22 -14.11 47.57
N GLU A 72 2.51 -15.21 47.84
CA GLU A 72 2.38 -16.52 47.18
C GLU A 72 0.97 -17.17 47.42
N ARG A 73 0.74 -18.39 46.88
CA ARG A 73 -0.20 -19.48 47.26
C ARG A 73 -1.36 -19.13 48.24
N GLY A 74 -2.62 -19.54 48.02
CA GLY A 74 -3.16 -20.67 47.25
C GLY A 74 -4.27 -21.38 48.06
N LEU A 75 -4.87 -22.46 47.52
CA LEU A 75 -6.00 -23.24 48.11
C LEU A 75 -7.37 -22.50 48.17
N SER A 76 -8.55 -23.16 48.16
CA SER A 76 -9.11 -24.21 47.28
C SER A 76 -10.51 -24.62 47.79
N LEU A 77 -11.50 -24.87 46.90
CA LEU A 77 -12.78 -25.57 47.16
C LEU A 77 -13.81 -24.83 48.07
N PRO A 78 -15.11 -25.24 48.13
CA PRO A 78 -15.98 -25.77 47.06
C PRO A 78 -17.46 -25.25 47.05
N LEU A 79 -18.22 -25.60 46.00
CA LEU A 79 -19.66 -25.97 45.97
C LEU A 79 -20.77 -25.08 46.62
N SER A 80 -21.59 -24.41 45.77
CA SER A 80 -23.07 -24.60 45.51
C SER A 80 -24.08 -24.99 46.64
N PRO A 81 -25.43 -24.87 46.43
CA PRO A 81 -26.29 -23.98 45.61
C PRO A 81 -27.49 -23.40 46.45
N VAL A 82 -28.75 -23.51 45.97
CA VAL A 82 -30.08 -23.14 46.59
C VAL A 82 -30.35 -21.61 46.55
N GLU A 83 -31.25 -21.05 45.72
CA GLU A 83 -32.73 -21.20 45.55
C GLU A 83 -33.58 -20.34 46.52
N GLU A 84 -34.48 -19.53 45.95
CA GLU A 84 -35.93 -19.31 46.23
C GLU A 84 -36.44 -19.11 47.70
N GLU A 85 -37.54 -18.38 48.01
CA GLU A 85 -38.57 -17.71 47.19
C GLU A 85 -39.31 -16.57 47.96
N SER A 86 -40.17 -15.81 47.25
CA SER A 86 -41.34 -15.03 47.72
C SER A 86 -41.11 -13.71 48.52
N GLY A 87 -41.96 -12.68 48.46
CA GLY A 87 -43.12 -12.34 47.62
C GLY A 87 -43.30 -10.79 47.59
N GLY A 88 -43.91 -10.14 46.60
CA GLY A 88 -45.36 -10.09 46.31
C GLY A 88 -46.04 -8.92 47.06
N ASP A 89 -46.97 -8.11 46.52
CA ASP A 89 -47.55 -7.98 45.17
C ASP A 89 -48.27 -6.60 45.04
N SER A 90 -48.66 -6.22 43.82
CA SER A 90 -49.87 -5.45 43.39
C SER A 90 -49.60 -4.35 42.36
N GLY A 91 -50.23 -4.45 41.18
CA GLY A 91 -50.00 -3.50 40.06
C GLY A 91 -50.55 -3.93 38.70
N SER A 92 -51.75 -4.50 38.67
CA SER A 92 -52.61 -4.79 37.50
C SER A 92 -52.54 -3.78 36.33
N GLU A 93 -52.69 -4.13 35.05
CA GLU A 93 -52.85 -5.44 34.39
C GLU A 93 -52.47 -5.33 32.87
N PHE A 94 -52.78 -6.19 31.88
CA PHE A 94 -53.81 -7.22 31.65
C PHE A 94 -53.27 -8.37 30.76
N LYS A 95 -54.12 -9.28 30.25
CA LYS A 95 -53.78 -10.48 29.45
C LYS A 95 -54.46 -10.46 28.06
N ARG A 96 -53.93 -11.01 26.96
CA ARG A 96 -53.31 -12.34 26.65
C ARG A 96 -54.34 -13.48 26.64
N GLU A 97 -54.45 -14.18 25.51
CA GLU A 97 -55.03 -15.54 25.44
C GLU A 97 -54.32 -16.36 24.33
N GLU A 98 -54.56 -17.67 24.23
CA GLU A 98 -53.67 -18.65 23.59
C GLU A 98 -54.40 -19.54 22.53
N VAL A 99 -53.81 -20.72 22.26
CA VAL A 99 -54.42 -21.95 21.69
C VAL A 99 -54.27 -22.22 20.17
N SER A 100 -53.77 -23.43 19.88
CA SER A 100 -53.92 -24.23 18.65
C SER A 100 -54.58 -25.56 19.07
N PRO A 101 -55.39 -26.27 18.23
CA PRO A 101 -54.79 -27.15 17.21
C PRO A 101 -55.64 -27.56 15.96
N SER A 102 -54.94 -28.08 14.93
CA SER A 102 -55.28 -29.20 14.01
C SER A 102 -56.63 -29.30 13.24
N LEU A 103 -56.57 -29.68 11.93
CA LEU A 103 -57.13 -30.95 11.39
C LEU A 103 -56.80 -31.22 9.89
N HIS A 104 -56.97 -32.49 9.45
CA HIS A 104 -56.41 -33.16 8.25
C HIS A 104 -57.02 -32.87 6.84
N ARG A 105 -56.23 -33.12 5.77
CA ARG A 105 -56.47 -34.23 4.78
C ARG A 105 -55.35 -34.47 3.73
N GLU A 106 -55.32 -35.69 3.18
CA GLU A 106 -54.52 -36.21 2.03
C GLU A 106 -55.43 -37.12 1.11
N PRO A 107 -54.94 -38.01 0.20
CA PRO A 107 -54.39 -37.72 -1.14
C PRO A 107 -54.98 -38.58 -2.31
N GLY A 108 -54.54 -38.35 -3.56
CA GLY A 108 -54.77 -39.18 -4.78
C GLY A 108 -54.44 -38.39 -6.06
N GLU A 109 -54.06 -38.95 -7.23
CA GLU A 109 -53.87 -40.34 -7.71
C GLU A 109 -52.57 -40.50 -8.56
N ARG A 110 -52.40 -41.62 -9.30
CA ARG A 110 -51.18 -42.04 -10.03
C ARG A 110 -51.26 -41.81 -11.55
N VAL A 111 -50.10 -41.80 -12.26
CA VAL A 111 -49.82 -42.55 -13.54
C VAL A 111 -48.38 -42.29 -14.05
N ALA A 112 -47.81 -43.24 -14.81
CA ALA A 112 -46.52 -43.23 -15.56
C ALA A 112 -46.67 -44.15 -16.81
N PRO A 113 -45.74 -44.30 -17.80
CA PRO A 113 -44.36 -43.79 -18.03
C PRO A 113 -44.33 -42.65 -19.09
N GLY A 114 -43.25 -42.24 -19.79
CA GLY A 114 -41.81 -42.59 -19.82
C GLY A 114 -41.31 -43.20 -21.18
N LYS A 115 -39.98 -43.24 -21.40
CA LYS A 115 -39.24 -43.36 -22.71
C LYS A 115 -39.26 -42.06 -23.56
N GLU A 116 -38.35 -41.80 -24.51
CA GLU A 116 -37.43 -42.67 -25.27
C GLU A 116 -36.04 -42.00 -25.56
N GLU A 117 -35.13 -42.72 -26.22
CA GLU A 117 -33.70 -42.38 -26.42
C GLU A 117 -33.43 -41.62 -27.73
N ARG A 118 -32.34 -40.82 -27.79
CA ARG A 118 -31.37 -40.89 -28.91
C ARG A 118 -30.01 -40.22 -28.63
N GLU A 119 -29.01 -40.71 -29.37
CA GLU A 119 -27.59 -40.35 -29.32
C GLU A 119 -27.19 -39.39 -30.46
N GLU A 120 -25.91 -39.01 -30.46
CA GLU A 120 -25.02 -38.46 -31.52
C GLU A 120 -24.26 -37.23 -30.96
N GLU A 121 -23.04 -37.39 -30.43
CA GLU A 121 -21.73 -37.58 -31.10
C GLU A 121 -21.02 -36.28 -31.52
N HIS A 122 -19.69 -36.29 -31.35
CA HIS A 122 -18.60 -35.46 -31.92
C HIS A 122 -18.87 -34.05 -32.52
N GLY A 123 -17.99 -33.04 -32.31
CA GLY A 123 -16.70 -33.04 -31.62
C GLY A 123 -15.96 -31.68 -31.77
N ASP A 124 -14.72 -31.60 -31.29
CA ASP A 124 -13.80 -30.46 -31.46
C ASP A 124 -13.38 -30.31 -32.94
N PRO A 125 -13.23 -29.08 -33.48
CA PRO A 125 -11.85 -28.65 -33.75
C PRO A 125 -11.52 -27.15 -33.56
N SER A 126 -10.35 -26.96 -32.97
CA SER A 126 -9.39 -25.87 -33.10
C SER A 126 -9.27 -25.06 -34.42
N ALA A 127 -8.91 -23.78 -34.23
CA ALA A 127 -7.92 -22.98 -35.01
C ALA A 127 -8.30 -22.16 -36.29
N GLU A 128 -7.62 -21.01 -36.40
CA GLU A 128 -7.34 -20.12 -37.56
C GLU A 128 -8.54 -19.50 -38.36
N VAL A 129 -8.74 -18.16 -38.48
CA VAL A 129 -7.90 -17.04 -39.03
C VAL A 129 -7.72 -17.15 -40.56
N PRO A 130 -7.84 -16.08 -41.43
CA PRO A 130 -8.04 -14.62 -41.21
C PRO A 130 -9.10 -13.90 -42.11
N SER A 131 -9.19 -12.56 -41.97
CA SER A 131 -9.54 -11.58 -43.04
C SER A 131 -11.03 -11.47 -43.48
N SER A 132 -11.52 -10.45 -44.22
CA SER A 132 -11.11 -9.04 -44.48
C SER A 132 -12.24 -8.29 -45.25
N ALA A 133 -12.13 -6.95 -45.40
CA ALA A 133 -13.01 -6.06 -46.17
C ALA A 133 -14.49 -5.95 -45.70
N GLU A 134 -14.97 -4.79 -45.25
CA GLU A 134 -15.46 -3.67 -46.08
C GLU A 134 -16.54 -4.04 -47.13
N HIS A 135 -17.79 -3.58 -46.93
CA HIS A 135 -18.42 -2.63 -47.87
C HIS A 135 -19.69 -1.92 -47.35
N LYS A 136 -19.68 -0.59 -47.49
CA LYS A 136 -20.76 0.36 -47.86
C LYS A 136 -22.23 0.04 -47.53
N MET A 137 -22.83 0.94 -46.73
CA MET A 137 -23.92 1.89 -47.10
C MET A 137 -25.01 1.41 -48.09
N PRO A 138 -26.31 1.63 -47.79
CA PRO A 138 -26.85 2.99 -47.98
C PRO A 138 -27.90 3.49 -46.97
N SER A 139 -28.29 4.75 -47.14
CA SER A 139 -29.16 5.56 -46.26
C SER A 139 -30.56 5.83 -46.83
N THR A 140 -31.60 5.76 -45.99
CA THR A 140 -32.87 6.52 -46.04
C THR A 140 -33.58 6.28 -44.68
N VAL A 141 -33.83 7.25 -43.79
CA VAL A 141 -34.66 8.47 -43.87
C VAL A 141 -36.12 8.17 -44.27
N PHE A 142 -37.08 8.25 -43.32
CA PHE A 142 -38.27 9.13 -43.39
C PHE A 142 -39.15 9.15 -42.10
N GLN A 143 -39.45 10.37 -41.61
CA GLN A 143 -40.67 10.88 -40.96
C GLN A 143 -41.48 10.14 -39.84
N SER A 144 -41.29 10.63 -38.60
CA SER A 144 -42.28 11.44 -37.82
C SER A 144 -43.51 10.82 -37.09
N LYS A 145 -43.91 11.52 -36.01
CA LYS A 145 -45.12 11.40 -35.15
C LYS A 145 -45.11 10.18 -34.19
N GLY A 146 -45.49 10.30 -32.91
CA GLY A 146 -45.75 11.48 -32.07
C GLY A 146 -46.83 11.25 -31.00
N GLY A 147 -46.60 11.71 -29.76
CA GLY A 147 -47.64 11.76 -28.70
C GLY A 147 -47.17 11.40 -27.28
N LEU A 148 -47.21 12.39 -26.38
CA LEU A 148 -47.31 12.21 -24.91
C LEU A 148 -48.73 12.60 -24.49
N PRO A 149 -49.28 12.03 -23.41
CA PRO A 149 -49.25 12.70 -22.10
C PRO A 149 -49.07 11.72 -20.90
N GLY A 150 -48.80 12.16 -19.67
CA GLY A 150 -48.50 13.51 -19.17
C GLY A 150 -48.43 13.56 -17.62
N PHE A 151 -48.13 14.75 -17.08
CA PHE A 151 -48.66 15.37 -15.82
C PHE A 151 -48.59 14.62 -14.45
N PHE A 152 -48.42 15.28 -13.28
CA PHE A 152 -48.41 16.71 -12.91
C PHE A 152 -47.37 17.03 -11.79
N ALA A 153 -47.21 18.32 -11.50
CA ALA A 153 -46.35 18.99 -10.51
C ALA A 153 -46.77 18.72 -9.02
N ALA A 154 -46.23 19.35 -7.95
CA ALA A 154 -45.46 20.59 -7.73
C ALA A 154 -44.55 20.46 -6.45
N LEU A 155 -43.94 21.46 -5.80
CA LEU A 155 -44.22 22.90 -5.70
C LEU A 155 -43.00 23.67 -5.13
N LEU A 156 -42.60 24.79 -5.76
CA LEU A 156 -41.78 25.85 -5.14
C LEU A 156 -42.22 27.21 -5.66
N GLY A 157 -42.16 28.23 -4.81
CA GLY A 157 -42.27 29.65 -5.17
C GLY A 157 -41.57 30.50 -4.11
N GLY A 158 -41.10 31.72 -4.42
CA GLY A 158 -41.13 32.42 -5.70
C GLY A 158 -41.13 33.95 -5.48
N LYS A 159 -40.73 34.73 -6.49
CA LYS A 159 -41.09 36.14 -6.70
C LYS A 159 -40.51 36.69 -8.01
N GLU A 160 -41.15 37.72 -8.55
CA GLU A 160 -40.85 38.34 -9.85
C GLU A 160 -40.10 39.69 -9.68
N ALA A 161 -39.36 40.09 -10.72
CA ALA A 161 -39.06 41.49 -11.06
C ALA A 161 -38.56 41.57 -12.52
N ASP A 162 -38.94 42.62 -13.25
CA ASP A 162 -38.64 42.81 -14.68
C ASP A 162 -37.24 43.36 -15.00
N GLY A 163 -36.77 43.19 -16.25
CA GLY A 163 -35.57 43.88 -16.77
C GLY A 163 -35.06 43.37 -18.12
N ALA A 164 -35.48 44.00 -19.23
CA ALA A 164 -35.20 43.53 -20.59
C ALA A 164 -33.77 43.76 -21.12
N ALA A 165 -33.24 42.81 -21.90
CA ALA A 165 -32.11 42.99 -22.83
C ALA A 165 -32.25 42.03 -24.05
N GLY A 166 -31.68 42.41 -25.20
CA GLY A 166 -31.98 41.81 -26.52
C GLY A 166 -31.22 40.51 -26.91
N PRO A 167 -31.54 39.93 -28.08
CA PRO A 167 -30.98 38.66 -28.55
C PRO A 167 -29.57 38.77 -29.16
N PRO A 168 -28.80 37.66 -29.21
CA PRO A 168 -27.39 37.65 -29.64
C PRO A 168 -27.19 37.66 -31.17
N PRO A 169 -26.05 38.21 -31.66
CA PRO A 169 -25.70 38.22 -33.08
C PRO A 169 -25.13 36.87 -33.57
N ARG A 170 -25.17 36.67 -34.91
CA ARG A 170 -24.52 35.56 -35.62
C ARG A 170 -23.13 35.96 -36.17
N PRO A 171 -22.23 35.01 -36.46
CA PRO A 171 -20.91 35.29 -37.00
C PRO A 171 -20.97 35.70 -38.49
N PRO A 172 -20.03 36.54 -38.97
CA PRO A 172 -19.89 36.88 -40.39
C PRO A 172 -18.94 35.91 -41.14
N GLU A 173 -19.16 35.79 -42.45
CA GLU A 173 -18.29 35.07 -43.40
C GLU A 173 -17.15 35.96 -43.93
N ALA A 174 -16.21 35.37 -44.66
CA ALA A 174 -15.04 36.07 -45.22
C ALA A 174 -15.33 36.77 -46.56
N PRO A 175 -14.63 37.88 -46.89
CA PRO A 175 -14.58 38.45 -48.24
C PRO A 175 -13.22 38.27 -48.94
N VAL A 176 -13.24 38.47 -50.26
CA VAL A 176 -12.18 38.11 -51.24
C VAL A 176 -11.13 39.24 -51.43
N SER A 177 -9.94 38.87 -51.91
CA SER A 177 -8.86 39.78 -52.38
C SER A 177 -9.27 40.60 -53.61
N PRO A 178 -8.61 41.75 -53.90
CA PRO A 178 -7.62 41.73 -55.00
C PRO A 178 -6.41 42.69 -54.84
N PHE A 179 -5.20 42.26 -55.24
CA PHE A 179 -4.43 42.81 -56.39
C PHE A 179 -3.03 42.15 -56.55
N ARG A 180 -2.47 42.27 -57.76
CA ARG A 180 -1.15 41.80 -58.27
C ARG A 180 -0.56 42.95 -59.13
N PRO A 181 0.57 42.84 -59.88
CA PRO A 181 1.56 41.76 -60.00
C PRO A 181 2.55 41.80 -58.81
N GLN A 182 3.63 41.01 -58.69
CA GLN A 182 4.24 39.89 -59.44
C GLN A 182 4.98 39.00 -58.39
N GLY A 183 5.36 37.74 -58.62
CA GLY A 183 5.40 36.95 -59.84
C GLY A 183 6.73 37.11 -60.62
N ASP A 184 7.11 36.27 -61.57
CA ASP A 184 6.71 34.91 -61.97
C ASP A 184 7.92 34.41 -62.82
N GLY A 185 8.33 33.13 -62.91
CA GLY A 185 7.80 31.87 -62.36
C GLY A 185 8.77 30.71 -62.67
N GLU A 186 8.27 29.65 -63.31
CA GLU A 186 8.98 28.54 -64.00
C GLU A 186 9.79 27.50 -63.15
N THR A 187 9.59 26.17 -63.29
CA THR A 187 8.45 25.36 -63.82
C THR A 187 8.58 23.88 -63.38
N GLU A 188 7.42 23.21 -63.11
CA GLU A 188 7.03 21.83 -63.50
C GLU A 188 7.91 20.56 -63.18
N SER A 189 7.39 19.32 -63.20
CA SER A 189 6.04 18.73 -62.89
C SER A 189 6.06 17.17 -63.00
N HIS A 190 4.96 16.50 -62.60
CA HIS A 190 4.48 15.14 -63.01
C HIS A 190 5.38 13.89 -62.73
N GLU A 191 4.92 12.87 -61.99
CA GLU A 191 4.17 11.64 -62.41
C GLU A 191 4.98 10.63 -63.25
N SER A 192 4.83 9.29 -63.14
CA SER A 192 4.06 8.43 -62.20
C SER A 192 4.51 6.93 -62.25
N ALA A 193 4.28 6.21 -61.14
CA ALA A 193 3.91 4.77 -61.03
C ALA A 193 4.75 3.60 -61.64
N VAL A 194 4.43 2.38 -61.13
CA VAL A 194 4.55 1.02 -61.73
C VAL A 194 5.73 0.08 -61.34
N SER A 195 5.41 -0.80 -60.36
CA SER A 195 5.73 -2.24 -60.26
C SER A 195 7.07 -2.79 -59.71
N ALA A 196 6.98 -4.07 -59.30
CA ALA A 196 8.03 -5.08 -59.11
C ALA A 196 9.02 -5.00 -57.92
N GLY A 197 8.82 -5.88 -56.94
CA GLY A 197 9.92 -6.61 -56.28
C GLY A 197 10.18 -7.97 -56.98
N PRO A 198 10.86 -8.97 -56.37
CA PRO A 198 11.32 -9.04 -54.96
C PRO A 198 12.84 -9.37 -54.85
N SER A 199 13.24 -10.03 -53.75
CA SER A 199 14.59 -10.53 -53.40
C SER A 199 15.55 -9.50 -52.78
N ALA A 200 16.54 -9.85 -51.95
CA ALA A 200 16.72 -10.98 -51.02
C ALA A 200 17.99 -10.71 -50.18
N SER A 201 18.26 -11.55 -49.17
CA SER A 201 19.57 -11.73 -48.49
C SER A 201 20.27 -10.49 -47.91
N SER A 202 20.30 -10.43 -46.58
CA SER A 202 21.29 -9.68 -45.80
C SER A 202 22.75 -9.99 -46.19
N SER A 203 23.62 -8.98 -46.15
CA SER A 203 25.02 -9.19 -45.76
C SER A 203 25.64 -7.93 -45.13
N SER A 204 26.65 -8.17 -44.31
CA SER A 204 27.33 -7.23 -43.40
C SER A 204 28.14 -6.11 -44.08
N SER A 205 28.24 -4.97 -43.40
CA SER A 205 29.46 -4.16 -43.35
C SER A 205 29.65 -3.58 -41.94
N SER A 206 30.90 -3.28 -41.55
CA SER A 206 31.27 -2.86 -40.19
C SER A 206 32.59 -2.06 -40.19
N LEU A 207 32.95 -1.46 -39.04
CA LEU A 207 34.16 -0.63 -38.78
C LEU A 207 34.04 0.78 -39.37
N SER A 208 34.30 1.88 -38.65
CA SER A 208 35.54 2.24 -37.91
C SER A 208 35.21 2.93 -36.55
N SER A 209 35.82 2.56 -35.42
CA SER A 209 37.17 2.93 -34.89
C SER A 209 37.32 4.42 -34.50
N SER A 210 37.97 4.80 -33.39
CA SER A 210 39.19 4.18 -32.83
C SER A 210 39.57 4.61 -31.39
N SER A 211 40.20 3.68 -30.64
CA SER A 211 41.38 3.85 -29.74
C SER A 211 41.33 4.81 -28.53
N PHE A 212 41.97 4.55 -27.37
CA PHE A 212 43.01 3.57 -26.99
C PHE A 212 42.50 2.63 -25.83
N SER A 213 43.23 1.83 -25.03
CA SER A 213 44.66 1.77 -24.62
C SER A 213 45.11 0.33 -24.25
N SER A 214 46.38 0.18 -23.85
CA SER A 214 47.06 -1.09 -23.51
C SER A 214 47.48 -1.15 -22.02
N SER A 215 47.59 -2.34 -21.39
CA SER A 215 48.80 -3.19 -21.41
C SER A 215 48.45 -4.61 -20.90
N SER A 216 48.78 -5.71 -21.60
CA SER A 216 50.10 -6.41 -21.68
C SER A 216 50.46 -7.19 -20.40
N CYS A 217 50.82 -8.48 -20.38
CA CYS A 217 50.85 -9.57 -21.38
C CYS A 217 50.69 -10.94 -20.63
N THR A 218 50.99 -12.19 -21.07
CA THR A 218 51.78 -12.77 -22.19
C THR A 218 51.19 -14.17 -22.56
N ALA A 219 51.87 -15.00 -23.38
CA ALA A 219 51.44 -16.37 -23.74
C ALA A 219 52.64 -17.32 -24.08
N LEU A 220 52.36 -18.49 -24.69
CA LEU A 220 53.24 -19.58 -25.22
C LEU A 220 53.58 -20.75 -24.24
N LYS A 221 53.99 -21.95 -24.70
CA LYS A 221 53.45 -22.90 -25.73
C LYS A 221 54.38 -24.17 -25.83
N THR A 222 53.77 -25.36 -25.86
CA THR A 222 54.19 -26.62 -26.55
C THR A 222 55.51 -27.39 -26.26
N ARG A 223 55.31 -28.71 -25.98
CA ARG A 223 55.92 -29.95 -26.58
C ARG A 223 57.06 -30.74 -25.90
N GLY A 224 56.82 -32.06 -25.77
CA GLY A 224 57.78 -33.17 -25.49
C GLY A 224 58.06 -33.42 -24.00
N SER A 225 58.10 -34.65 -23.45
CA SER A 225 57.84 -36.04 -23.91
C SER A 225 57.40 -36.89 -22.66
N SER A 226 57.36 -38.23 -22.53
CA SER A 226 57.85 -39.43 -23.25
C SER A 226 56.88 -40.64 -23.02
N GLU A 227 57.36 -41.89 -23.07
CA GLU A 227 56.69 -43.15 -22.65
C GLU A 227 56.47 -43.28 -21.12
N GLU A 228 55.81 -44.31 -20.52
CA GLU A 228 55.43 -45.67 -20.98
C GLU A 228 54.24 -46.27 -20.16
N GLU A 229 53.61 -47.35 -20.69
CA GLU A 229 52.61 -48.29 -20.09
C GLU A 229 51.30 -47.72 -19.43
N GLY A 230 50.09 -48.25 -19.67
CA GLY A 230 49.66 -49.38 -20.51
C GLY A 230 48.12 -49.36 -20.80
N TRP A 231 47.71 -50.09 -21.85
CA TRP A 231 46.37 -50.10 -22.47
C TRP A 231 45.25 -50.67 -21.54
N GLU A 232 43.98 -50.19 -21.52
CA GLU A 232 42.89 -50.34 -22.53
C GLU A 232 42.71 -51.81 -23.02
N THR A 233 41.54 -52.41 -23.28
CA THR A 233 40.28 -51.93 -23.91
C THR A 233 39.16 -52.98 -23.62
N ARG A 234 37.89 -52.64 -23.34
CA ARG A 234 36.75 -52.33 -24.26
C ARG A 234 35.97 -53.54 -24.86
N VAL A 235 34.74 -53.74 -24.35
CA VAL A 235 33.47 -54.12 -25.03
C VAL A 235 33.48 -55.26 -26.07
N GLU A 236 32.70 -56.33 -25.81
CA GLU A 236 31.55 -56.69 -26.67
C GLU A 236 30.50 -57.58 -25.95
N ALA A 237 29.35 -57.82 -26.58
CA ALA A 237 28.17 -58.43 -25.94
C ALA A 237 27.67 -59.69 -26.67
N ARG A 238 27.15 -60.67 -25.90
CA ARG A 238 26.11 -61.64 -26.30
C ARG A 238 25.60 -62.41 -25.08
N GLY A 239 24.28 -62.60 -25.00
CA GLY A 239 23.64 -63.33 -23.89
C GLY A 239 23.46 -64.82 -24.16
N VAL A 240 23.24 -65.60 -23.09
CA VAL A 240 22.90 -67.04 -23.15
C VAL A 240 21.66 -67.32 -22.29
N ARG A 241 20.91 -68.33 -22.73
CA ARG A 241 19.58 -68.74 -22.26
C ARG A 241 19.57 -69.34 -20.84
N THR A 242 18.37 -69.38 -20.28
CA THR A 242 17.95 -70.20 -19.13
C THR A 242 18.38 -71.67 -19.21
N ARG A 243 18.68 -72.25 -18.05
CA ARG A 243 18.43 -73.67 -17.75
C ARG A 243 18.10 -73.83 -16.27
N ASN A 244 17.08 -74.64 -15.99
CA ASN A 244 16.83 -75.17 -14.65
C ASN A 244 17.72 -76.40 -14.45
N GLU A 245 18.42 -76.46 -13.32
CA GLU A 245 18.68 -77.73 -12.62
C GLU A 245 18.39 -77.48 -11.13
N ALA A 246 17.84 -78.49 -10.44
CA ALA A 246 17.40 -78.38 -9.06
C ALA A 246 18.17 -79.36 -8.19
N GLN A 247 18.47 -78.99 -6.95
CA GLN A 247 18.90 -79.94 -5.93
C GLN A 247 18.41 -79.52 -4.54
N GLU A 248 18.15 -80.51 -3.70
CA GLU A 248 17.38 -80.38 -2.45
C GLU A 248 18.26 -80.35 -1.20
N GLY A 249 17.69 -79.88 -0.08
CA GLY A 249 18.09 -80.32 1.27
C GLY A 249 18.72 -79.26 2.18
N GLY A 250 17.99 -78.86 3.24
CA GLY A 250 18.57 -78.11 4.37
C GLY A 250 17.60 -77.19 5.12
N PRO A 251 16.74 -77.71 6.02
CA PRO A 251 15.79 -76.89 6.80
C PRO A 251 16.46 -76.18 8.00
N GLN A 252 17.43 -75.29 7.73
CA GLN A 252 18.07 -74.44 8.75
C GLN A 252 18.27 -72.96 8.34
N SER A 253 17.96 -72.58 7.10
CA SER A 253 18.11 -71.19 6.63
C SER A 253 16.94 -70.27 6.97
N VAL A 254 15.79 -70.82 7.37
CA VAL A 254 14.54 -70.04 7.56
C VAL A 254 14.52 -69.31 8.91
N SER A 255 15.05 -69.90 9.99
CA SER A 255 15.10 -69.27 11.31
C SER A 255 15.99 -68.03 11.31
N HIS A 256 17.24 -68.13 10.84
CA HIS A 256 18.14 -66.98 10.71
C HIS A 256 17.63 -65.92 9.72
N GLY A 257 16.77 -66.27 8.76
CA GLY A 257 16.08 -65.31 7.92
C GLY A 257 15.00 -64.52 8.66
N LEU A 258 14.27 -65.18 9.57
CA LEU A 258 13.23 -64.58 10.40
C LEU A 258 13.84 -63.75 11.55
N GLU A 259 14.75 -64.32 12.33
CA GLU A 259 15.46 -63.64 13.44
C GLU A 259 16.07 -62.32 12.96
N ARG A 260 16.79 -62.34 11.83
CA ARG A 260 17.41 -61.14 11.25
C ARG A 260 16.39 -60.15 10.66
N SER A 261 15.17 -60.59 10.35
CA SER A 261 14.07 -59.70 9.95
C SER A 261 13.39 -59.05 11.16
N GLU A 262 13.32 -59.75 12.29
CA GLU A 262 12.82 -59.22 13.57
C GLU A 262 13.83 -58.27 14.21
N GLU A 263 15.13 -58.59 14.13
CA GLU A 263 16.26 -57.75 14.57
C GLU A 263 16.30 -56.42 13.80
N ASN A 264 16.30 -56.47 12.46
CA ASN A 264 16.16 -55.28 11.61
C ASN A 264 14.88 -54.47 11.91
N ALA A 265 13.77 -55.14 12.27
CA ALA A 265 12.52 -54.48 12.62
C ALA A 265 12.53 -53.90 14.05
N LEU A 266 13.41 -54.38 14.94
CA LEU A 266 13.66 -53.79 16.25
C LEU A 266 14.53 -52.54 16.11
N GLU A 267 15.67 -52.64 15.40
CA GLU A 267 16.55 -51.50 15.12
C GLU A 267 15.80 -50.35 14.43
N ALA A 268 14.92 -50.67 13.47
CA ALA A 268 14.08 -49.66 12.80
C ALA A 268 13.06 -48.99 13.74
N ARG A 269 12.54 -49.71 14.75
CA ARG A 269 11.64 -49.13 15.77
C ARG A 269 12.41 -48.27 16.77
N GLU A 270 13.54 -48.73 17.28
CA GLU A 270 14.38 -47.96 18.19
C GLU A 270 14.87 -46.66 17.52
N THR A 271 15.28 -46.74 16.24
CA THR A 271 15.61 -45.56 15.43
C THR A 271 14.42 -44.61 15.30
N GLN A 272 13.22 -45.11 14.99
CA GLN A 272 12.01 -44.28 14.89
C GLN A 272 11.62 -43.65 16.25
N GLU A 273 11.75 -44.36 17.36
CA GLU A 273 11.45 -43.82 18.70
C GLU A 273 12.46 -42.74 19.12
N LEU A 274 13.74 -42.88 18.74
CA LEU A 274 14.75 -41.84 18.91
C LEU A 274 14.45 -40.60 18.05
N GLU A 275 14.16 -40.77 16.75
CA GLU A 275 13.77 -39.66 15.86
C GLU A 275 12.49 -38.97 16.35
N GLU A 276 11.47 -39.69 16.81
CA GLU A 276 10.27 -39.09 17.38
C GLU A 276 10.55 -38.36 18.70
N THR A 277 11.47 -38.85 19.53
CA THR A 277 11.84 -38.20 20.80
C THR A 277 12.62 -36.92 20.57
N GLU A 278 13.57 -36.92 19.63
CA GLU A 278 14.33 -35.74 19.19
C GLU A 278 13.41 -34.71 18.51
N SER A 279 12.55 -35.14 17.59
CA SER A 279 11.54 -34.30 16.92
C SER A 279 10.64 -33.59 17.96
N ARG A 280 10.15 -34.31 18.98
CA ARG A 280 9.38 -33.72 20.09
C ARG A 280 10.21 -32.76 20.95
N GLN A 281 11.52 -32.93 21.05
CA GLN A 281 12.39 -32.00 21.79
C GLN A 281 12.64 -30.72 20.98
N LEU A 282 13.05 -30.84 19.71
CA LEU A 282 13.25 -29.73 18.78
C LEU A 282 11.98 -28.89 18.60
N LEU A 283 10.79 -29.52 18.62
CA LEU A 283 9.49 -28.84 18.65
C LEU A 283 9.31 -27.99 19.92
N ARG A 284 9.62 -28.51 21.12
CA ARG A 284 9.55 -27.76 22.38
C ARG A 284 10.51 -26.57 22.40
N ASP A 285 11.76 -26.80 22.00
CA ASP A 285 12.80 -25.76 21.93
C ASP A 285 12.42 -24.66 20.92
N HIS A 286 11.59 -24.98 19.95
CA HIS A 286 11.00 -24.07 18.97
C HIS A 286 9.50 -23.79 19.18
N GLY A 287 9.02 -23.75 20.44
CA GLY A 287 7.60 -23.68 20.80
C GLY A 287 6.77 -22.49 20.27
N GLY A 288 7.39 -21.53 19.54
CA GLY A 288 6.70 -20.42 18.86
C GLY A 288 6.82 -20.39 17.33
N LYS A 289 7.53 -21.34 16.69
CA LYS A 289 7.61 -21.42 15.21
C LYS A 289 6.36 -22.10 14.62
N MET A 290 5.81 -21.55 13.55
CA MET A 290 4.61 -22.00 12.84
C MET A 290 4.83 -22.08 11.33
N GLY A 291 4.12 -22.99 10.66
CA GLY A 291 4.31 -23.34 9.25
C GLY A 291 5.54 -24.22 9.01
N ALA A 292 5.99 -24.27 7.76
CA ALA A 292 7.27 -24.86 7.38
C ALA A 292 8.45 -23.90 7.67
N CYS A 293 9.27 -24.25 8.66
CA CYS A 293 10.41 -23.46 9.15
C CYS A 293 11.71 -24.27 9.12
N VAL A 294 12.69 -23.84 8.32
CA VAL A 294 14.05 -24.41 8.34
C VAL A 294 14.74 -24.07 9.67
N LEU A 295 15.39 -25.05 10.28
CA LEU A 295 16.21 -24.89 11.48
C LEU A 295 17.70 -24.86 11.09
N ARG A 296 18.55 -24.25 11.93
CA ARG A 296 20.00 -24.07 11.66
C ARG A 296 20.90 -24.61 12.75
N ASP A 297 20.32 -25.35 13.69
CA ASP A 297 20.94 -25.72 14.96
C ASP A 297 21.66 -27.09 14.87
N SER A 298 21.93 -27.54 13.63
CA SER A 298 22.50 -28.84 13.25
C SER A 298 23.32 -28.74 11.96
N ASP A 299 24.26 -29.67 11.76
CA ASP A 299 25.03 -29.81 10.52
C ASP A 299 24.18 -30.30 9.31
N GLU A 300 22.92 -30.66 9.55
CA GLU A 300 21.94 -31.08 8.52
C GLU A 300 20.83 -30.04 8.32
N ASP A 301 20.26 -29.99 7.10
CA ASP A 301 19.06 -29.22 6.77
C ASP A 301 17.81 -29.87 7.44
N LEU A 302 17.53 -29.47 8.68
CA LEU A 302 16.28 -29.77 9.41
C LEU A 302 15.16 -28.80 9.00
N CYS A 303 13.94 -29.30 8.86
CA CYS A 303 12.73 -28.49 8.69
C CYS A 303 11.65 -28.88 9.69
N LEU A 304 11.25 -27.93 10.53
CA LEU A 304 10.09 -28.01 11.41
C LEU A 304 8.83 -27.71 10.59
N PHE A 305 7.80 -28.53 10.76
CA PHE A 305 6.45 -28.25 10.30
C PHE A 305 5.55 -28.17 11.53
N ARG A 306 4.81 -27.07 11.71
CA ARG A 306 3.77 -26.95 12.74
C ARG A 306 2.54 -26.22 12.22
N LEU A 307 1.35 -26.73 12.56
CA LEU A 307 0.06 -26.12 12.25
C LEU A 307 -0.85 -26.09 13.49
N TRP A 308 -1.87 -25.24 13.45
CA TRP A 308 -2.96 -25.19 14.42
C TRP A 308 -4.23 -25.71 13.75
N GLY A 309 -4.85 -26.74 14.32
CA GLY A 309 -5.96 -27.46 13.71
C GLY A 309 -6.81 -28.19 14.77
N PRO A 310 -7.73 -27.48 15.45
CA PRO A 310 -8.55 -28.05 16.53
C PRO A 310 -9.57 -29.10 16.05
N HIS A 311 -9.96 -29.10 14.78
CA HIS A 311 -10.87 -30.10 14.21
C HIS A 311 -10.18 -31.09 13.24
N VAL A 312 -8.84 -31.12 13.24
CA VAL A 312 -8.05 -32.12 12.53
C VAL A 312 -7.97 -33.41 13.35
N ASP A 313 -8.41 -34.55 12.80
CA ASP A 313 -8.24 -35.86 13.46
C ASP A 313 -6.79 -36.39 13.36
N ARG A 314 -6.19 -36.24 12.16
CA ARG A 314 -4.82 -36.63 11.77
C ARG A 314 -4.39 -35.77 10.58
N CYS A 315 -3.10 -35.43 10.48
CA CYS A 315 -2.57 -34.74 9.30
C CYS A 315 -1.16 -35.21 8.93
N TRP A 316 -0.83 -35.08 7.63
CA TRP A 316 0.47 -35.45 7.07
C TRP A 316 1.05 -34.31 6.25
N VAL A 317 2.36 -34.08 6.36
CA VAL A 317 3.10 -33.37 5.33
C VAL A 317 3.51 -34.37 4.24
N GLN A 318 3.08 -34.13 3.00
CA GLN A 318 3.53 -34.90 1.85
C GLN A 318 4.77 -34.24 1.25
N LEU A 319 5.91 -34.92 1.36
CA LEU A 319 7.15 -34.54 0.71
C LEU A 319 7.18 -35.09 -0.73
N ASN A 320 6.85 -34.24 -1.71
CA ASN A 320 6.96 -34.59 -3.14
C ASN A 320 8.42 -34.47 -3.65
N PRO A 321 8.94 -35.45 -4.39
CA PRO A 321 10.33 -35.44 -4.86
C PRO A 321 10.60 -34.39 -5.94
N THR A 322 11.87 -34.04 -6.09
CA THR A 322 12.37 -33.09 -7.11
C THR A 322 12.84 -33.77 -8.40
N LYS A 323 12.98 -35.11 -8.43
CA LYS A 323 13.34 -35.88 -9.63
C LYS A 323 12.15 -36.69 -10.14
N ALA A 324 12.03 -36.81 -11.46
CA ALA A 324 11.04 -37.69 -12.08
C ALA A 324 11.35 -39.17 -11.79
N GLY A 325 10.34 -39.95 -11.42
CA GLY A 325 10.45 -41.38 -11.11
C GLY A 325 10.63 -41.72 -9.62
N GLU A 326 10.90 -40.74 -8.76
CA GLU A 326 10.80 -40.90 -7.31
C GLU A 326 9.32 -40.82 -6.85
N SER A 327 8.99 -41.43 -5.71
CA SER A 327 7.64 -41.40 -5.13
C SER A 327 7.50 -40.34 -4.03
N PRO A 328 6.33 -39.67 -3.88
CA PRO A 328 6.05 -38.82 -2.71
C PRO A 328 6.15 -39.59 -1.39
N ARG A 329 6.91 -39.04 -0.44
CA ARG A 329 6.97 -39.52 0.95
C ARG A 329 5.87 -38.81 1.76
N ARG A 330 5.35 -39.45 2.81
CA ARG A 330 4.38 -38.82 3.73
C ARG A 330 4.84 -39.00 5.16
N PHE A 331 4.80 -37.92 5.94
CA PHE A 331 5.17 -37.92 7.35
C PHE A 331 3.99 -37.41 8.17
N GLU A 332 3.58 -38.18 9.17
CA GLU A 332 2.48 -37.82 10.05
C GLU A 332 2.95 -36.77 11.05
N LEU A 333 2.19 -35.67 11.19
CA LEU A 333 2.41 -34.70 12.24
C LEU A 333 1.81 -35.25 13.54
N LYS A 334 2.54 -35.10 14.63
CA LYS A 334 2.11 -35.55 15.96
C LYS A 334 1.35 -34.41 16.65
N ASN A 335 0.27 -34.75 17.35
CA ASN A 335 -0.44 -33.78 18.19
C ASN A 335 0.47 -33.39 19.37
N GLU A 336 0.70 -32.09 19.56
CA GLU A 336 1.58 -31.53 20.59
C GLU A 336 0.81 -31.11 21.86
N GLY A 337 -0.52 -31.29 21.87
CA GLY A 337 -1.44 -30.61 22.77
C GLY A 337 -1.93 -29.27 22.19
N ASN A 338 -2.89 -28.64 22.85
CA ASN A 338 -3.42 -27.30 22.51
C ASN A 338 -3.81 -27.11 21.02
N ALA A 339 -4.34 -28.15 20.38
CA ALA A 339 -4.68 -28.18 18.95
C ALA A 339 -3.50 -27.94 17.97
N LEU A 340 -2.26 -27.99 18.47
CA LEU A 340 -1.06 -27.93 17.64
C LEU A 340 -0.68 -29.31 17.13
N TRP A 341 -0.24 -29.37 15.88
CA TRP A 341 0.28 -30.56 15.23
C TRP A 341 1.63 -30.24 14.61
N GLY A 342 2.64 -31.06 14.87
CA GLY A 342 3.98 -30.81 14.35
C GLY A 342 4.88 -32.02 14.18
N THR A 343 5.96 -31.82 13.42
CA THR A 343 7.08 -32.76 13.28
C THR A 343 8.31 -32.02 12.74
N VAL A 344 9.53 -32.49 13.06
CA VAL A 344 10.77 -32.03 12.44
C VAL A 344 11.31 -33.14 11.53
N LEU A 345 11.69 -32.79 10.30
CA LEU A 345 12.19 -33.73 9.29
C LEU A 345 13.61 -33.38 8.86
N ARG A 346 14.46 -34.42 8.74
CA ARG A 346 15.84 -34.33 8.21
C ARG A 346 15.86 -34.30 6.68
N GLY A 347 16.82 -33.57 6.13
CA GLY A 347 17.11 -33.56 4.69
C GLY A 347 16.00 -32.97 3.82
N VAL A 348 15.29 -31.96 4.32
CA VAL A 348 14.25 -31.24 3.56
C VAL A 348 14.87 -29.95 2.98
N PRO A 349 15.28 -29.93 1.70
CA PRO A 349 16.00 -28.79 1.17
C PRO A 349 15.08 -27.58 1.01
N SER A 350 15.60 -26.40 1.35
CA SER A 350 14.93 -25.09 1.39
C SER A 350 14.45 -24.53 0.04
N ARG A 351 14.38 -25.35 -1.03
CA ARG A 351 14.06 -24.91 -2.40
C ARG A 351 13.16 -25.91 -3.12
N HIS A 352 12.07 -25.41 -3.72
CA HIS A 352 11.12 -26.14 -4.57
C HIS A 352 10.40 -27.34 -3.94
N PHE A 353 10.58 -27.58 -2.64
CA PHE A 353 9.98 -28.74 -1.98
C PHE A 353 8.48 -28.51 -1.70
N ARG A 354 7.65 -29.09 -2.57
CA ARG A 354 6.18 -29.05 -2.48
C ARG A 354 5.70 -29.85 -1.28
N CYS A 355 5.09 -29.17 -0.32
CA CYS A 355 4.63 -29.73 0.95
C CYS A 355 3.12 -29.51 1.16
N PRO A 356 2.23 -30.08 0.32
CA PRO A 356 0.80 -30.05 0.59
C PRO A 356 0.50 -30.86 1.85
N LEU A 357 -0.33 -30.28 2.72
CA LEU A 357 -0.79 -30.92 3.94
C LEU A 357 -2.00 -31.79 3.60
N SER A 358 -1.98 -33.08 3.95
CA SER A 358 -3.14 -33.95 3.76
C SER A 358 -3.90 -34.12 5.06
N ILE A 359 -5.20 -33.84 5.02
CA ILE A 359 -6.15 -33.96 6.12
C ILE A 359 -7.31 -34.85 5.61
N PRO A 360 -7.61 -36.03 6.21
CA PRO A 360 -8.53 -37.00 5.61
C PRO A 360 -9.95 -36.49 5.36
N SER A 361 -10.43 -35.54 6.17
CA SER A 361 -11.74 -34.91 6.08
C SER A 361 -11.86 -33.81 5.01
N LEU A 362 -10.75 -33.50 4.31
CA LEU A 362 -10.61 -32.39 3.34
C LEU A 362 -9.82 -32.73 2.07
N GLY A 363 -8.94 -33.74 2.07
CA GLY A 363 -8.03 -34.06 0.97
C GLY A 363 -6.64 -33.42 1.13
N TYR A 364 -6.40 -32.29 0.46
CA TYR A 364 -5.14 -31.52 0.55
C TYR A 364 -5.43 -30.04 0.85
N SER A 365 -4.71 -29.49 1.82
CA SER A 365 -4.73 -28.07 2.23
C SER A 365 -3.35 -27.43 2.05
N GLY A 366 -3.31 -26.10 1.90
CA GLY A 366 -2.07 -25.31 2.00
C GLY A 366 -1.67 -25.07 3.45
N ASP A 367 -0.45 -24.59 3.70
CA ASP A 367 0.03 -24.14 5.01
C ASP A 367 -0.43 -22.68 5.26
N PRO A 368 -1.21 -22.38 6.32
CA PRO A 368 -1.64 -21.02 6.68
C PRO A 368 -0.49 -20.02 6.85
N TYR A 369 0.69 -20.52 7.24
CA TYR A 369 1.91 -19.75 7.47
C TYR A 369 2.90 -19.86 6.29
N ALA A 370 2.48 -20.39 5.14
CA ALA A 370 3.35 -20.48 3.97
C ALA A 370 3.85 -19.09 3.52
N ARG A 371 5.11 -19.02 3.10
CA ARG A 371 5.69 -17.83 2.44
C ARG A 371 5.55 -17.89 0.91
N HIS A 372 5.23 -19.06 0.36
CA HIS A 372 5.07 -19.29 -1.09
C HIS A 372 4.07 -20.43 -1.36
N THR A 373 3.12 -20.21 -2.27
CA THR A 373 2.17 -21.22 -2.74
C THR A 373 1.99 -21.16 -4.25
N ASP A 374 1.63 -22.28 -4.86
CA ASP A 374 0.99 -22.28 -6.17
C ASP A 374 -0.44 -21.70 -6.08
N PHE A 375 -0.84 -20.94 -7.12
CA PHE A 375 -2.09 -20.18 -7.11
C PHE A 375 -3.35 -21.06 -7.15
N PHE A 376 -3.33 -22.18 -7.88
CA PHE A 376 -4.54 -22.98 -8.14
C PHE A 376 -4.65 -24.22 -7.24
N SER A 377 -3.52 -24.88 -6.97
CA SER A 377 -3.49 -26.12 -6.17
C SER A 377 -3.35 -25.90 -4.66
N ASN A 378 -3.14 -24.66 -4.20
CA ASN A 378 -2.71 -24.32 -2.84
C ASN A 378 -1.42 -25.06 -2.39
N THR A 379 -0.64 -25.61 -3.33
CA THR A 379 0.59 -26.35 -3.00
C THR A 379 1.64 -25.38 -2.46
N CYS A 380 1.88 -25.46 -1.16
CA CYS A 380 2.87 -24.63 -0.47
C CYS A 380 4.30 -25.19 -0.63
N TYR A 381 5.28 -24.29 -0.56
CA TYR A 381 6.70 -24.61 -0.73
C TYR A 381 7.50 -24.20 0.52
N VAL A 382 8.46 -25.03 0.93
CA VAL A 382 9.45 -24.65 1.95
C VAL A 382 10.34 -23.53 1.42
N THR A 383 10.62 -22.53 2.25
CA THR A 383 11.51 -21.40 1.95
C THR A 383 12.41 -21.11 3.15
N ASP A 384 13.68 -20.75 2.92
CA ASP A 384 14.58 -20.26 3.97
C ASP A 384 15.00 -18.80 3.67
N ALA A 385 14.32 -17.84 4.30
CA ALA A 385 14.63 -16.41 4.19
C ALA A 385 16.07 -16.08 4.58
N SER A 386 16.65 -16.83 5.54
CA SER A 386 17.99 -16.60 6.05
C SER A 386 19.10 -17.09 5.11
N ARG A 387 18.76 -17.77 3.99
CA ARG A 387 19.69 -18.07 2.88
C ARG A 387 19.71 -16.99 1.79
N PHE A 388 18.85 -15.97 1.87
CA PHE A 388 18.91 -14.86 0.91
C PHE A 388 20.15 -13.98 1.18
N PRO A 389 21.05 -13.77 0.20
CA PRO A 389 22.27 -13.01 0.39
C PRO A 389 22.02 -11.50 0.21
N TRP A 390 21.38 -10.90 1.21
CA TRP A 390 21.23 -9.44 1.31
C TRP A 390 22.59 -8.74 1.17
N LYS A 391 22.64 -7.67 0.37
CA LYS A 391 23.86 -6.87 0.15
C LYS A 391 23.75 -5.48 0.74
N HIS A 392 22.53 -4.96 0.86
CA HIS A 392 22.27 -3.56 1.16
C HIS A 392 21.48 -3.37 2.46
N LEU A 393 20.62 -4.33 2.85
CA LEU A 393 19.76 -4.26 4.04
C LEU A 393 20.46 -3.77 5.33
N GLN A 394 21.65 -4.29 5.66
CA GLN A 394 22.39 -3.90 6.87
C GLN A 394 23.20 -2.60 6.72
N SER A 395 23.32 -2.07 5.49
CA SER A 395 24.05 -0.84 5.17
C SER A 395 23.14 0.34 4.83
N PHE A 396 21.84 0.09 4.71
CA PHE A 396 20.83 1.08 4.33
C PHE A 396 20.39 1.87 5.56
N ASP A 397 20.51 3.20 5.48
CA ASP A 397 20.01 4.16 6.46
C ASP A 397 18.71 4.78 5.89
N PRO A 398 17.51 4.30 6.30
CA PRO A 398 16.26 4.80 5.77
C PRO A 398 16.03 6.27 6.18
N PRO A 399 15.37 7.09 5.33
CA PRO A 399 15.03 8.47 5.69
C PRO A 399 14.22 8.52 6.99
N THR A 400 14.58 9.45 7.88
CA THR A 400 13.76 9.74 9.08
C THR A 400 12.32 10.05 8.65
N TRP A 401 11.32 9.51 9.35
CA TRP A 401 9.93 9.43 8.87
C TRP A 401 9.37 10.76 8.34
N ASN A 402 9.68 11.86 9.02
CA ASN A 402 9.30 13.23 8.66
C ASN A 402 9.84 13.75 7.30
N LYS A 403 10.85 13.08 6.74
CA LYS A 403 11.45 13.34 5.42
C LYS A 403 10.97 12.39 4.33
N LEU A 404 10.09 11.43 4.63
CA LEU A 404 9.57 10.51 3.62
C LEU A 404 8.78 11.27 2.54
N ILE A 405 8.97 10.83 1.30
CA ILE A 405 8.24 11.22 0.11
C ILE A 405 7.96 9.89 -0.62
N ILE A 406 6.69 9.48 -0.63
CA ILE A 406 6.24 8.14 -0.94
C ILE A 406 5.72 8.07 -2.37
N TYR A 407 6.19 7.09 -3.13
CA TYR A 407 5.63 6.73 -4.44
C TYR A 407 4.81 5.44 -4.29
N GLU A 408 3.48 5.56 -4.38
CA GLU A 408 2.51 4.47 -4.25
C GLU A 408 2.31 3.79 -5.61
N LEU A 409 2.43 2.46 -5.68
CA LEU A 409 2.27 1.72 -6.94
C LEU A 409 1.66 0.32 -6.75
N HIS A 410 0.95 -0.16 -7.78
CA HIS A 410 0.53 -1.56 -7.88
C HIS A 410 1.50 -2.35 -8.76
N PRO A 411 2.28 -3.32 -8.21
CA PRO A 411 3.41 -3.92 -8.90
C PRO A 411 3.08 -4.45 -10.30
N GLY A 412 2.02 -5.27 -10.41
CA GLY A 412 1.65 -5.95 -11.66
C GLY A 412 1.14 -5.03 -12.78
N THR A 413 0.75 -3.78 -12.47
CA THR A 413 0.36 -2.78 -13.47
C THR A 413 1.37 -1.65 -13.64
N PHE A 414 2.25 -1.45 -12.65
CA PHE A 414 3.38 -0.54 -12.77
C PHE A 414 4.43 -1.12 -13.69
N SER A 415 4.84 -2.37 -13.46
CA SER A 415 5.76 -3.08 -14.34
C SER A 415 5.29 -4.53 -14.54
N PRO A 416 4.49 -4.81 -15.58
CA PRO A 416 4.04 -6.16 -15.90
C PRO A 416 5.20 -7.14 -16.11
N ALA A 417 4.94 -8.44 -15.98
CA ALA A 417 5.89 -9.48 -16.33
C ALA A 417 6.18 -9.50 -17.84
N SER A 418 7.38 -9.90 -18.23
CA SER A 418 7.73 -10.23 -19.62
C SER A 418 7.63 -11.75 -19.85
N ALA A 419 7.93 -12.21 -21.07
CA ALA A 419 7.96 -13.64 -21.39
C ALA A 419 9.03 -14.44 -20.61
N ASP A 420 10.04 -13.73 -20.06
CA ASP A 420 11.25 -14.28 -19.43
C ASP A 420 11.49 -13.78 -18.00
N ARG A 421 10.77 -12.76 -17.51
CA ARG A 421 10.98 -12.12 -16.19
C ARG A 421 9.68 -11.90 -15.44
N THR A 422 9.75 -12.09 -14.13
CA THR A 422 8.64 -11.87 -13.19
C THR A 422 8.37 -10.36 -12.96
N VAL A 423 7.20 -10.02 -12.41
CA VAL A 423 6.84 -8.62 -12.05
C VAL A 423 7.88 -8.00 -11.13
N PHE A 424 8.32 -8.72 -10.09
CA PHE A 424 9.34 -8.21 -9.17
C PHE A 424 10.68 -7.93 -9.89
N GLU A 425 10.99 -8.66 -10.97
CA GLU A 425 12.21 -8.45 -11.74
C GLU A 425 12.09 -7.32 -12.75
N THR A 426 10.97 -7.16 -13.45
CA THR A 426 10.78 -6.02 -14.39
C THR A 426 10.65 -4.70 -13.63
N LEU A 427 10.15 -4.72 -12.38
CA LEU A 427 10.02 -3.52 -11.56
C LEU A 427 11.36 -2.91 -11.13
N VAL A 428 12.41 -3.72 -10.96
CA VAL A 428 13.78 -3.24 -10.64
C VAL A 428 14.28 -2.22 -11.67
N ASP A 429 13.96 -2.42 -12.96
CA ASP A 429 14.36 -1.53 -14.05
C ASP A 429 13.71 -0.13 -13.95
N LYS A 430 12.54 -0.05 -13.30
CA LYS A 430 11.75 1.19 -13.16
C LYS A 430 12.10 2.00 -11.90
N LEU A 431 12.91 1.46 -10.99
CA LEU A 431 13.31 2.16 -9.76
C LEU A 431 14.14 3.43 -10.01
N ASP A 432 14.89 3.53 -11.11
CA ASP A 432 15.63 4.75 -11.45
C ASP A 432 14.73 5.92 -11.88
N HIS A 433 13.54 5.63 -12.44
CA HIS A 433 12.51 6.63 -12.71
C HIS A 433 11.93 7.19 -11.39
N ILE A 434 11.59 6.32 -10.43
CA ILE A 434 11.12 6.74 -9.11
C ILE A 434 12.19 7.61 -8.41
N ARG A 435 13.46 7.21 -8.51
CA ARG A 435 14.55 7.93 -7.84
C ARG A 435 14.92 9.26 -8.51
N SER A 436 14.83 9.39 -9.83
CA SER A 436 15.10 10.65 -10.54
C SER A 436 14.08 11.75 -10.20
N LEU A 437 12.84 11.35 -9.90
CA LEU A 437 11.77 12.19 -9.36
C LEU A 437 11.96 12.61 -7.88
N ASN A 438 13.10 12.28 -7.27
CA ASN A 438 13.49 12.57 -5.88
C ASN A 438 12.58 11.95 -4.79
N PHE A 439 11.75 10.95 -5.11
CA PHE A 439 11.15 10.09 -4.08
C PHE A 439 12.24 9.33 -3.31
N ASN A 440 11.95 8.98 -2.05
CA ASN A 440 12.85 8.27 -1.16
C ASN A 440 12.18 7.09 -0.42
N ALA A 441 10.90 6.84 -0.70
CA ALA A 441 10.19 5.63 -0.29
C ALA A 441 9.25 5.14 -1.42
N VAL A 442 9.01 3.84 -1.47
CA VAL A 442 8.01 3.20 -2.32
C VAL A 442 7.00 2.49 -1.43
N GLU A 443 5.71 2.72 -1.68
CA GLU A 443 4.61 1.98 -1.06
C GLU A 443 4.02 1.02 -2.09
N PHE A 444 4.18 -0.28 -1.83
CA PHE A 444 3.62 -1.32 -2.67
C PHE A 444 2.21 -1.66 -2.21
N LEU A 445 1.24 -1.54 -3.12
CA LEU A 445 -0.07 -2.19 -2.98
C LEU A 445 0.09 -3.71 -2.75
N PRO A 446 -0.88 -4.40 -2.11
CA PRO A 446 -0.63 -5.65 -1.42
C PRO A 446 0.03 -6.74 -2.27
N VAL A 447 1.22 -7.18 -1.83
CA VAL A 447 1.98 -8.28 -2.42
C VAL A 447 1.70 -9.64 -1.79
N GLN A 448 0.80 -9.70 -0.79
CA GLN A 448 0.29 -10.93 -0.19
C GLN A 448 -0.42 -11.80 -1.24
N GLU A 449 -0.46 -13.12 -1.10
CA GLU A 449 -1.20 -13.98 -2.05
C GLU A 449 -2.71 -13.70 -1.98
N PHE A 450 -3.29 -13.23 -3.08
CA PHE A 450 -4.63 -12.63 -3.13
C PHE A 450 -5.58 -13.25 -4.16
N GLY A 451 -6.89 -13.08 -3.94
CA GLY A 451 -7.94 -13.31 -4.92
C GLY A 451 -8.34 -12.02 -5.64
N GLY A 452 -9.00 -12.12 -6.80
CA GLY A 452 -9.51 -10.95 -7.50
C GLY A 452 -8.41 -10.01 -8.02
N GLU A 453 -8.54 -8.72 -7.70
CA GLU A 453 -7.80 -7.61 -8.33
C GLU A 453 -7.24 -6.64 -7.28
N TRP A 454 -6.16 -5.93 -7.65
CA TRP A 454 -5.49 -4.85 -6.90
C TRP A 454 -4.74 -5.27 -5.61
N GLY A 455 -4.92 -6.50 -5.13
CA GLY A 455 -4.23 -7.05 -3.97
C GLY A 455 -5.11 -7.26 -2.73
N TYR A 456 -6.17 -6.47 -2.59
CA TYR A 456 -6.90 -6.27 -1.33
C TYR A 456 -7.74 -7.43 -0.79
N ASN A 457 -7.64 -8.64 -1.34
CA ASN A 457 -8.44 -9.80 -0.94
C ASN A 457 -7.49 -10.97 -0.61
N PRO A 458 -6.84 -11.00 0.57
CA PRO A 458 -5.80 -11.97 0.86
C PRO A 458 -6.35 -13.38 1.03
N ARG A 459 -5.60 -14.36 0.55
CA ARG A 459 -5.87 -15.81 0.65
C ARG A 459 -4.98 -16.50 1.69
N LEU A 460 -3.76 -15.98 1.86
CA LEU A 460 -2.78 -16.36 2.88
C LEU A 460 -2.04 -15.07 3.31
N LEU A 461 -1.91 -14.81 4.60
CA LEU A 461 -1.38 -13.53 5.09
C LEU A 461 0.16 -13.41 4.99
N LEU A 462 0.88 -14.54 4.96
CA LEU A 462 2.36 -14.60 4.95
C LEU A 462 2.96 -14.90 3.56
N ALA A 463 2.15 -15.35 2.60
CA ALA A 463 2.62 -15.76 1.28
C ALA A 463 2.74 -14.56 0.33
N THR A 464 3.76 -14.53 -0.52
CA THR A 464 3.81 -13.57 -1.65
C THR A 464 2.96 -14.08 -2.82
N HIS A 465 2.25 -13.18 -3.51
CA HIS A 465 1.43 -13.55 -4.68
C HIS A 465 2.28 -14.18 -5.80
N GLY A 466 2.07 -15.47 -6.06
CA GLY A 466 2.98 -16.29 -6.88
C GLY A 466 3.11 -15.82 -8.34
N LYS A 467 2.13 -15.07 -8.85
CA LYS A 467 2.20 -14.48 -10.21
C LYS A 467 3.13 -13.28 -10.33
N TYR A 468 3.48 -12.64 -9.21
CA TYR A 468 4.44 -11.53 -9.22
C TYR A 468 5.90 -12.01 -9.17
N GLY A 469 6.13 -13.22 -8.66
CA GLY A 469 7.44 -13.86 -8.53
C GLY A 469 7.57 -14.62 -7.22
N THR A 470 8.76 -15.18 -6.99
CA THR A 470 9.11 -15.91 -5.76
C THR A 470 9.50 -14.97 -4.61
N PRO A 471 9.46 -15.43 -3.35
CA PRO A 471 9.95 -14.67 -2.19
C PRO A 471 11.37 -14.11 -2.34
N ASP A 472 12.29 -14.85 -2.95
CA ASP A 472 13.67 -14.39 -3.17
C ASP A 472 13.76 -13.30 -4.26
N GLN A 473 12.83 -13.28 -5.22
CA GLN A 473 12.71 -12.17 -6.18
C GLN A 473 12.13 -10.92 -5.51
N LEU A 474 11.22 -11.05 -4.54
CA LEU A 474 10.77 -9.92 -3.71
C LEU A 474 11.91 -9.38 -2.82
N ARG A 475 12.66 -10.24 -2.14
CA ARG A 475 13.84 -9.83 -1.34
C ARG A 475 14.88 -9.10 -2.21
N LYS A 476 15.14 -9.60 -3.42
CA LYS A 476 16.00 -8.94 -4.41
C LYS A 476 15.47 -7.57 -4.82
N LEU A 477 14.16 -7.41 -5.03
CA LEU A 477 13.56 -6.10 -5.31
C LEU A 477 13.78 -5.12 -4.14
N VAL A 478 13.61 -5.56 -2.89
CA VAL A 478 13.87 -4.72 -1.70
C VAL A 478 15.35 -4.35 -1.57
N ASP A 479 16.28 -5.30 -1.76
CA ASP A 479 17.73 -5.06 -1.72
C ASP A 479 18.17 -4.07 -2.82
N GLU A 480 17.52 -4.07 -3.99
CA GLU A 480 17.72 -3.11 -5.08
C GLU A 480 17.07 -1.74 -4.82
N CYS A 481 15.93 -1.67 -4.11
CA CYS A 481 15.37 -0.41 -3.58
C CYS A 481 16.34 0.24 -2.58
N HIS A 482 16.81 -0.53 -1.60
CA HIS A 482 17.79 -0.10 -0.60
C HIS A 482 19.08 0.38 -1.26
N ARG A 483 19.59 -0.33 -2.28
CA ARG A 483 20.76 0.08 -3.09
C ARG A 483 20.59 1.46 -3.76
N LYS A 484 19.34 1.84 -4.10
CA LYS A 484 19.00 3.11 -4.75
C LYS A 484 18.62 4.22 -3.77
N GLY A 485 18.58 3.94 -2.47
CA GLY A 485 18.16 4.89 -1.45
C GLY A 485 16.65 5.05 -1.34
N LEU A 486 15.89 3.99 -1.66
CA LEU A 486 14.43 3.93 -1.54
C LEU A 486 14.07 3.00 -0.36
N ALA A 487 13.39 3.54 0.65
CA ALA A 487 12.77 2.73 1.71
C ALA A 487 11.54 1.99 1.16
N VAL A 488 11.23 0.81 1.69
CA VAL A 488 10.09 0.00 1.24
C VAL A 488 8.98 -0.07 2.28
N ILE A 489 7.78 0.34 1.89
CA ILE A 489 6.54 0.17 2.67
C ILE A 489 5.69 -0.90 1.96
N PHE A 490 5.21 -1.89 2.70
CA PHE A 490 4.21 -2.84 2.19
C PHE A 490 2.82 -2.51 2.73
N ASP A 491 1.84 -2.47 1.84
CA ASP A 491 0.43 -2.51 2.22
C ASP A 491 0.02 -3.95 2.58
N LEU A 492 -0.59 -4.14 3.75
CA LEU A 492 -1.06 -5.43 4.24
C LEU A 492 -2.54 -5.37 4.61
N VAL A 493 -3.31 -6.33 4.08
CA VAL A 493 -4.70 -6.55 4.48
C VAL A 493 -4.75 -7.57 5.60
N LEU A 494 -5.01 -7.09 6.82
CA LEU A 494 -5.11 -7.92 8.03
C LEU A 494 -6.52 -7.93 8.63
N ASN A 495 -7.48 -7.24 7.99
CA ASN A 495 -8.83 -7.05 8.51
C ASN A 495 -9.86 -8.11 8.01
N HIS A 496 -9.63 -8.75 6.85
CA HIS A 496 -10.52 -9.77 6.29
C HIS A 496 -9.76 -10.75 5.38
N GLY A 497 -10.37 -11.90 5.10
CA GLY A 497 -9.93 -12.86 4.08
C GLY A 497 -10.81 -12.82 2.84
N SER A 498 -10.23 -13.16 1.69
CA SER A 498 -10.88 -13.11 0.37
C SER A 498 -12.26 -13.77 0.34
N ALA A 499 -13.20 -13.18 -0.41
CA ALA A 499 -14.48 -13.81 -0.72
C ALA A 499 -14.38 -14.93 -1.78
N LYS A 500 -13.24 -15.09 -2.47
CA LYS A 500 -13.03 -16.07 -3.55
C LYS A 500 -11.63 -16.70 -3.51
N LEU A 501 -11.55 -18.02 -3.76
CA LEU A 501 -10.31 -18.81 -3.74
C LEU A 501 -9.53 -18.76 -2.40
N ASN A 502 -10.21 -18.40 -1.30
CA ASN A 502 -9.62 -18.21 0.01
C ASN A 502 -9.03 -19.53 0.56
N SER A 503 -7.71 -19.56 0.74
CA SER A 503 -6.97 -20.77 1.11
C SER A 503 -7.08 -21.11 2.60
N LEU A 504 -7.67 -20.23 3.42
CA LEU A 504 -7.97 -20.44 4.85
C LEU A 504 -9.45 -20.84 5.09
N TRP A 505 -10.28 -20.89 4.06
CA TRP A 505 -11.71 -21.17 4.18
C TRP A 505 -11.98 -22.65 4.50
N ASN A 506 -12.69 -22.93 5.60
CA ASN A 506 -12.99 -24.27 6.12
C ASN A 506 -11.72 -25.16 6.32
N TRP A 507 -10.58 -24.53 6.60
CA TRP A 507 -9.23 -25.10 6.45
C TRP A 507 -8.92 -26.39 7.24
N ASP A 508 -9.55 -26.59 8.41
CA ASP A 508 -9.41 -27.80 9.24
C ASP A 508 -10.63 -28.73 9.20
N GLY A 509 -11.68 -28.38 8.44
CA GLY A 509 -12.91 -29.15 8.29
C GLY A 509 -14.10 -28.60 9.09
N TYR A 510 -13.88 -27.64 9.97
CA TYR A 510 -14.94 -26.95 10.70
C TYR A 510 -15.68 -25.90 9.85
N GLY A 511 -16.89 -25.53 10.27
CA GLY A 511 -17.60 -24.36 9.76
C GLY A 511 -18.17 -24.46 8.34
N LYS A 512 -18.27 -25.68 7.79
CA LYS A 512 -18.70 -26.00 6.41
C LYS A 512 -19.93 -25.21 5.94
N ASP A 513 -20.90 -25.02 6.82
CA ASP A 513 -22.18 -24.34 6.56
C ASP A 513 -22.05 -22.81 6.67
N ALA A 514 -21.23 -22.23 5.77
CA ALA A 514 -21.08 -20.79 5.50
C ALA A 514 -20.48 -19.88 6.61
N SER A 515 -19.97 -20.42 7.72
CA SER A 515 -19.25 -19.62 8.73
C SER A 515 -17.78 -19.32 8.38
N GLY A 516 -17.21 -20.05 7.41
CA GLY A 516 -15.84 -19.92 6.92
C GLY A 516 -14.80 -20.75 7.67
N GLY A 517 -15.19 -21.44 8.75
CA GLY A 517 -14.27 -22.26 9.56
C GLY A 517 -13.50 -21.45 10.60
N ILE A 518 -12.51 -22.08 11.23
CA ILE A 518 -11.83 -21.58 12.44
C ILE A 518 -11.24 -20.16 12.34
N TYR A 519 -10.85 -19.76 11.13
CA TYR A 519 -10.24 -18.46 10.84
C TYR A 519 -11.25 -17.32 10.64
N PHE A 520 -12.54 -17.61 10.44
CA PHE A 520 -13.58 -16.61 10.09
C PHE A 520 -14.88 -16.71 10.90
N GLU A 521 -15.00 -17.62 11.85
CA GLU A 521 -16.16 -17.69 12.72
C GLU A 521 -16.28 -16.46 13.65
N GLY A 522 -17.50 -15.99 13.90
CA GLY A 522 -17.76 -14.81 14.73
C GLY A 522 -17.24 -13.45 14.21
N GLY A 523 -16.42 -13.41 13.16
CA GLY A 523 -15.82 -12.16 12.65
C GLY A 523 -16.82 -11.20 11.98
N GLY A 524 -17.82 -11.73 11.28
CA GLY A 524 -18.73 -10.93 10.44
C GLY A 524 -18.10 -10.52 9.11
N GLU A 525 -18.71 -9.57 8.39
CA GLU A 525 -18.26 -9.13 7.07
C GLU A 525 -17.59 -7.75 7.12
N SER A 526 -16.59 -7.51 6.25
CA SER A 526 -15.98 -6.18 6.02
C SER A 526 -16.64 -5.37 4.91
N GLY A 527 -17.46 -6.03 4.07
CA GLY A 527 -17.95 -5.49 2.79
C GLY A 527 -17.09 -5.93 1.59
N TRP A 528 -15.83 -6.30 1.82
CA TRP A 528 -14.92 -6.86 0.81
C TRP A 528 -14.76 -8.37 0.93
N GLY A 529 -14.82 -8.89 2.17
CA GLY A 529 -14.87 -10.31 2.47
C GLY A 529 -15.12 -10.55 3.95
N ARG A 530 -14.91 -11.79 4.40
CA ARG A 530 -15.23 -12.18 5.77
C ARG A 530 -14.08 -11.83 6.72
N LYS A 531 -14.40 -11.17 7.83
CA LYS A 531 -13.42 -10.77 8.86
C LYS A 531 -12.89 -11.99 9.60
N PHE A 532 -11.65 -11.88 10.05
CA PHE A 532 -11.00 -12.94 10.83
C PHE A 532 -11.63 -13.12 12.22
N SER A 533 -11.48 -14.31 12.81
CA SER A 533 -11.89 -14.66 14.18
C SER A 533 -11.05 -13.93 15.25
N PHE A 534 -11.09 -12.59 15.32
CA PHE A 534 -10.22 -11.77 16.18
C PHE A 534 -10.35 -12.04 17.70
N HIS A 535 -11.35 -12.83 18.12
CA HIS A 535 -11.51 -13.31 19.49
C HIS A 535 -10.61 -14.52 19.82
N LYS A 536 -10.00 -15.17 18.81
CA LYS A 536 -9.08 -16.31 18.99
C LYS A 536 -7.63 -15.84 19.03
N ARG A 537 -6.87 -16.36 19.99
CA ARG A 537 -5.46 -16.02 20.22
C ARG A 537 -4.61 -16.36 19.00
N GLU A 538 -4.78 -17.57 18.47
CA GLU A 538 -4.02 -18.15 17.38
C GLU A 538 -4.24 -17.42 16.04
N VAL A 539 -5.40 -16.78 15.87
CA VAL A 539 -5.72 -15.95 14.70
C VAL A 539 -5.11 -14.55 14.83
N ARG A 540 -5.07 -13.98 16.04
CA ARG A 540 -4.30 -12.75 16.33
C ARG A 540 -2.79 -13.01 16.16
N ASP A 541 -2.30 -14.16 16.60
CA ASP A 541 -0.90 -14.57 16.41
C ASP A 541 -0.53 -14.72 14.93
N MET A 542 -1.41 -15.29 14.10
CA MET A 542 -1.22 -15.33 12.65
C MET A 542 -1.15 -13.93 12.01
N ILE A 543 -1.99 -13.00 12.49
CA ILE A 543 -2.00 -11.59 12.04
C ILE A 543 -0.71 -10.86 12.45
N LEU A 544 -0.26 -11.03 13.70
CA LEU A 544 1.02 -10.49 14.18
C LEU A 544 2.22 -11.10 13.44
N ALA A 545 2.19 -12.42 13.17
CA ALA A 545 3.20 -13.12 12.40
C ALA A 545 3.28 -12.61 10.95
N ALA A 546 2.14 -12.25 10.33
CA ALA A 546 2.13 -11.63 9.00
C ALA A 546 2.84 -10.27 8.99
N ALA A 547 2.49 -9.37 9.91
CA ALA A 547 3.15 -8.06 10.02
C ALA A 547 4.67 -8.19 10.28
N LEU A 548 5.06 -9.10 11.18
CA LEU A 548 6.46 -9.36 11.48
C LEU A 548 7.20 -10.03 10.31
N CYS A 549 6.56 -10.93 9.54
CA CYS A 549 7.16 -11.58 8.39
C CYS A 549 7.65 -10.57 7.32
N PHE A 550 6.85 -9.55 7.02
CA PHE A 550 7.26 -8.52 6.05
C PHE A 550 8.43 -7.66 6.53
N ILE A 551 8.53 -7.39 7.84
CA ILE A 551 9.67 -6.66 8.43
C ILE A 551 10.92 -7.55 8.53
N GLU A 552 10.79 -8.76 9.09
CA GLU A 552 11.89 -9.64 9.48
C GLU A 552 12.43 -10.51 8.32
N GLU A 553 11.58 -10.98 7.41
CA GLU A 553 11.99 -11.87 6.29
C GLU A 553 12.06 -11.17 4.93
N TYR A 554 11.35 -10.06 4.74
CA TYR A 554 11.30 -9.30 3.48
C TYR A 554 11.93 -7.90 3.59
N GLY A 555 12.42 -7.49 4.76
CA GLY A 555 13.25 -6.30 4.93
C GLY A 555 12.51 -4.96 4.86
N ALA A 556 11.18 -4.95 5.06
CA ALA A 556 10.36 -3.74 5.00
C ALA A 556 10.85 -2.64 5.95
N ASP A 557 10.71 -1.38 5.54
CA ASP A 557 10.99 -0.16 6.33
C ASP A 557 9.75 0.46 6.97
N GLY A 558 8.58 0.11 6.45
CA GLY A 558 7.29 0.39 7.08
C GLY A 558 6.21 -0.57 6.63
N LEU A 559 5.06 -0.47 7.27
CA LEU A 559 3.83 -1.15 6.86
C LEU A 559 2.71 -0.11 6.77
N ARG A 560 1.94 -0.14 5.68
CA ARG A 560 0.60 0.46 5.61
C ARG A 560 -0.41 -0.64 5.89
N LEU A 561 -1.34 -0.41 6.80
CA LEU A 561 -2.38 -1.39 7.15
C LEU A 561 -3.73 -0.92 6.62
N ASP A 562 -4.36 -1.80 5.84
CA ASP A 562 -5.64 -1.56 5.19
C ASP A 562 -6.81 -1.60 6.16
N SER A 563 -7.71 -0.60 6.05
CA SER A 563 -9.01 -0.54 6.74
C SER A 563 -8.94 -0.98 8.20
N VAL A 564 -8.02 -0.37 8.97
CA VAL A 564 -7.79 -0.73 10.38
C VAL A 564 -9.03 -0.50 11.24
N HIS A 565 -9.92 0.41 10.80
CA HIS A 565 -11.24 0.64 11.37
C HIS A 565 -12.12 -0.62 11.43
N SER A 566 -11.83 -1.64 10.62
CA SER A 566 -12.54 -2.92 10.60
C SER A 566 -11.99 -3.96 11.58
N MET A 567 -10.91 -3.65 12.31
CA MET A 567 -10.28 -4.51 13.33
C MET A 567 -10.57 -4.02 14.77
N PRO A 568 -10.56 -4.91 15.79
CA PRO A 568 -10.68 -4.49 17.20
C PRO A 568 -9.53 -3.60 17.67
N TRP A 569 -9.85 -2.59 18.48
CA TRP A 569 -8.90 -1.58 18.93
C TRP A 569 -7.74 -2.17 19.77
N ASP A 570 -8.03 -3.16 20.59
CA ASP A 570 -7.06 -3.89 21.40
C ASP A 570 -6.09 -4.71 20.54
N LEU A 571 -6.56 -5.27 19.42
CA LEU A 571 -5.70 -5.96 18.44
C LEU A 571 -4.78 -4.97 17.70
N LEU A 572 -5.27 -3.77 17.39
CA LEU A 572 -4.43 -2.71 16.82
C LEU A 572 -3.32 -2.31 17.80
N GLN A 573 -3.67 -2.06 19.07
CA GLN A 573 -2.70 -1.76 20.12
C GLN A 573 -1.69 -2.91 20.33
N GLU A 574 -2.15 -4.16 20.27
CA GLU A 574 -1.29 -5.34 20.40
C GLU A 574 -0.28 -5.44 19.23
N LEU A 575 -0.76 -5.26 17.99
CA LEU A 575 0.07 -5.32 16.78
C LEU A 575 1.11 -4.20 16.77
N THR A 576 0.70 -2.95 16.99
CA THR A 576 1.65 -1.82 17.02
C THR A 576 2.65 -1.97 18.16
N HIS A 577 2.22 -2.41 19.35
CA HIS A 577 3.13 -2.68 20.46
C HIS A 577 4.15 -3.79 20.14
N ALA A 578 3.70 -4.90 19.53
CA ALA A 578 4.57 -6.01 19.16
C ALA A 578 5.62 -5.61 18.10
N VAL A 579 5.22 -4.84 17.08
CA VAL A 579 6.15 -4.32 16.07
C VAL A 579 7.11 -3.30 16.70
N ARG A 580 6.62 -2.27 17.38
CA ARG A 580 7.46 -1.18 17.94
C ARG A 580 8.47 -1.67 18.98
N SER A 581 8.11 -2.68 19.77
CA SER A 581 8.99 -3.22 20.82
C SER A 581 10.17 -4.02 20.26
N LYS A 582 10.05 -4.54 19.04
CA LYS A 582 11.13 -5.23 18.31
C LYS A 582 11.86 -4.30 17.33
N HIS A 583 11.11 -3.49 16.60
CA HIS A 583 11.53 -2.75 15.40
C HIS A 583 11.15 -1.26 15.48
N PRO A 584 11.63 -0.50 16.49
CA PRO A 584 11.16 0.87 16.78
C PRO A 584 11.50 1.92 15.70
N SER A 585 12.28 1.57 14.68
CA SER A 585 12.60 2.44 13.53
C SER A 585 11.66 2.27 12.34
N LYS A 586 10.75 1.28 12.36
CA LYS A 586 9.85 0.95 11.25
C LYS A 586 8.54 1.70 11.39
N ILE A 587 8.14 2.41 10.33
CA ILE A 587 6.96 3.28 10.35
C ILE A 587 5.66 2.46 10.19
N LEU A 588 4.66 2.74 11.01
CA LEU A 588 3.32 2.16 10.87
C LEU A 588 2.30 3.20 10.40
N ILE A 589 1.73 2.97 9.21
CA ILE A 589 0.74 3.82 8.56
C ILE A 589 -0.63 3.13 8.59
N ALA A 590 -1.69 3.87 8.93
CA ALA A 590 -3.07 3.37 8.92
C ALA A 590 -3.92 3.99 7.80
N GLU A 591 -4.74 3.17 7.13
CA GLU A 591 -5.97 3.65 6.50
C GLU A 591 -7.14 3.58 7.48
N VAL A 592 -7.70 4.74 7.80
CA VAL A 592 -8.98 4.86 8.50
C VAL A 592 -9.73 6.06 7.92
N THR A 593 -10.93 5.80 7.39
CA THR A 593 -11.80 6.79 6.76
C THR A 593 -13.10 6.97 7.57
N PRO A 594 -13.47 8.19 8.00
CA PRO A 594 -12.67 9.42 7.99
C PRO A 594 -11.47 9.34 8.95
N GLU A 595 -10.44 10.12 8.65
CA GLU A 595 -9.17 10.11 9.39
C GLU A 595 -9.34 10.41 10.89
N ASN A 596 -8.81 9.52 11.74
CA ASN A 596 -8.98 9.58 13.19
C ASN A 596 -7.63 9.71 13.92
N PRO A 597 -7.30 10.89 14.49
CA PRO A 597 -6.05 11.09 15.22
C PRO A 597 -5.80 10.16 16.41
N GLN A 598 -6.82 9.46 16.93
CA GLN A 598 -6.61 8.44 17.96
C GLN A 598 -5.80 7.24 17.44
N ILE A 599 -5.76 7.00 16.12
CA ILE A 599 -4.98 5.90 15.56
C ILE A 599 -3.47 6.08 15.86
N CYS A 600 -2.97 7.32 15.81
CA CYS A 600 -1.61 7.65 16.21
C CYS A 600 -1.49 7.92 17.72
N ASN A 601 -2.46 8.63 18.32
CA ASN A 601 -2.36 9.03 19.74
C ASN A 601 -2.59 7.89 20.75
N SER A 602 -3.29 6.81 20.38
CA SER A 602 -3.66 5.74 21.31
C SER A 602 -3.76 4.32 20.73
N ALA A 603 -3.87 4.11 19.41
CA ALA A 603 -3.66 2.77 18.80
C ALA A 603 -2.19 2.45 18.48
N GLY A 604 -1.29 3.45 18.53
CA GLY A 604 0.16 3.26 18.44
C GLY A 604 0.76 3.30 17.02
N PHE A 605 0.00 3.74 16.02
CA PHE A 605 0.54 4.01 14.68
C PHE A 605 1.37 5.30 14.65
N ASP A 606 2.27 5.43 13.68
CA ASP A 606 3.06 6.65 13.47
C ASP A 606 2.35 7.61 12.51
N SER A 607 1.60 7.10 11.54
CA SER A 607 0.90 7.90 10.53
C SER A 607 -0.49 7.40 10.18
N CYS A 608 -1.31 8.27 9.61
CA CYS A 608 -2.64 8.01 9.06
C CYS A 608 -2.75 8.63 7.66
N TRP A 609 -3.42 7.97 6.72
CA TRP A 609 -3.83 8.61 5.46
C TRP A 609 -4.81 9.77 5.74
N ILE A 610 -4.68 10.89 5.02
CA ILE A 610 -5.52 12.10 5.16
C ILE A 610 -6.45 12.20 3.94
N HIS A 611 -7.62 11.55 4.03
CA HIS A 611 -8.56 11.40 2.93
C HIS A 611 -9.33 12.68 2.60
N SER A 612 -9.63 13.55 3.58
CA SER A 612 -10.42 14.77 3.35
C SER A 612 -9.73 15.71 2.36
N ALA A 613 -8.40 15.81 2.43
CA ALA A 613 -7.63 16.80 1.70
C ALA A 613 -7.74 16.66 0.17
N TYR A 614 -7.92 15.44 -0.36
CA TYR A 614 -8.23 15.20 -1.78
C TYR A 614 -9.60 15.77 -2.18
N TYR A 615 -10.65 15.45 -1.42
CA TYR A 615 -12.00 15.92 -1.70
C TYR A 615 -12.14 17.43 -1.52
N ASP A 616 -11.43 17.99 -0.53
CA ASP A 616 -11.37 19.43 -0.30
C ASP A 616 -10.58 20.15 -1.41
N ALA A 617 -9.52 19.53 -1.97
CA ALA A 617 -8.85 20.04 -3.17
C ALA A 617 -9.78 20.04 -4.40
N ILE A 618 -10.61 19.01 -4.57
CA ILE A 618 -11.64 18.98 -5.62
C ILE A 618 -12.65 20.12 -5.42
N LYS A 619 -13.19 20.33 -4.22
CA LYS A 619 -14.16 21.40 -3.94
C LYS A 619 -13.59 22.79 -4.27
N VAL A 620 -12.36 23.08 -3.82
CA VAL A 620 -11.66 24.34 -4.12
C VAL A 620 -11.50 24.51 -5.64
N THR A 621 -11.04 23.46 -6.33
CA THR A 621 -10.86 23.48 -7.80
C THR A 621 -12.19 23.69 -8.55
N ARG A 622 -13.31 23.18 -8.01
CA ARG A 622 -14.67 23.34 -8.59
C ARG A 622 -15.38 24.64 -8.23
N GLY A 623 -14.81 25.51 -7.39
CA GLY A 623 -15.52 26.69 -6.89
C GLY A 623 -16.59 26.39 -5.82
N GLN A 624 -16.70 25.14 -5.37
CA GLN A 624 -17.71 24.69 -4.40
C GLN A 624 -17.34 25.17 -2.98
N ASP A 625 -18.34 25.61 -2.20
CA ASP A 625 -18.14 26.17 -0.85
C ASP A 625 -17.21 27.40 -0.80
N GLY A 626 -17.27 28.26 -1.82
CA GLY A 626 -16.31 29.36 -2.10
C GLY A 626 -15.89 30.24 -0.93
N ASN A 627 -16.79 30.55 0.02
CA ASN A 627 -16.46 31.37 1.19
C ASN A 627 -15.52 30.67 2.19
N HIS A 628 -15.39 29.34 2.14
CA HIS A 628 -14.62 28.53 3.08
C HIS A 628 -13.31 28.00 2.49
N HIS A 629 -12.99 28.30 1.22
CA HIS A 629 -11.79 27.82 0.54
C HIS A 629 -10.51 28.07 1.31
N LEU A 630 -10.32 29.27 1.86
CA LEU A 630 -9.09 29.59 2.58
C LEU A 630 -8.99 28.82 3.91
N ASP A 631 -10.11 28.53 4.58
CA ASP A 631 -10.10 27.74 5.82
C ASP A 631 -9.86 26.25 5.57
N MET A 632 -10.34 25.72 4.43
CA MET A 632 -10.01 24.38 3.94
C MET A 632 -8.52 24.29 3.60
N LEU A 633 -7.99 25.25 2.83
CA LEU A 633 -6.56 25.33 2.50
C LEU A 633 -5.69 25.45 3.76
N ARG A 634 -6.09 26.25 4.76
CA ARG A 634 -5.40 26.32 6.07
C ARG A 634 -5.34 24.96 6.77
N ALA A 635 -6.40 24.17 6.69
CA ALA A 635 -6.46 22.83 7.27
C ALA A 635 -5.63 21.77 6.49
N MET A 636 -5.35 21.99 5.20
CA MET A 636 -4.41 21.16 4.41
C MET A 636 -2.94 21.55 4.63
N ILE A 637 -2.67 22.81 4.96
CA ILE A 637 -1.30 23.38 5.01
C ILE A 637 -0.62 23.13 6.35
N ASP A 638 -1.37 23.28 7.45
CA ASP A 638 -0.92 22.91 8.79
C ASP A 638 -1.24 21.43 9.08
N VAL A 639 -0.93 20.96 10.29
CA VAL A 639 -1.27 19.60 10.72
C VAL A 639 -2.79 19.41 10.76
N HIS A 640 -3.27 18.35 10.11
CA HIS A 640 -4.69 17.99 10.09
C HIS A 640 -5.25 17.87 11.53
N ARG A 641 -6.50 18.29 11.72
CA ARG A 641 -7.11 18.52 13.04
C ARG A 641 -6.93 17.33 13.99
N GLY A 642 -6.25 17.58 15.12
CA GLY A 642 -6.07 16.61 16.22
C GLY A 642 -4.81 15.74 16.14
N PHE A 643 -4.12 15.71 14.99
CA PHE A 643 -2.73 15.25 14.92
C PHE A 643 -1.79 16.32 15.53
N ARG A 644 -0.52 15.97 15.75
CA ARG A 644 0.46 16.80 16.50
C ARG A 644 1.79 17.05 15.77
N MET A 645 2.25 16.08 15.00
CA MET A 645 3.53 16.09 14.28
C MET A 645 3.30 16.04 12.76
N SER A 646 4.23 16.60 11.99
CA SER A 646 4.13 16.65 10.52
C SER A 646 4.08 15.26 9.88
N HIS A 647 4.76 14.24 10.43
CA HIS A 647 4.73 12.88 9.88
C HIS A 647 3.42 12.11 10.11
N GLN A 648 2.55 12.57 11.00
CA GLN A 648 1.35 11.80 11.39
C GLN A 648 0.24 11.78 10.33
N GLY A 649 0.27 12.69 9.35
CA GLY A 649 -0.61 12.66 8.19
C GLY A 649 0.15 12.28 6.91
N VAL A 650 -0.34 11.29 6.17
CA VAL A 650 0.07 11.03 4.78
C VAL A 650 -0.94 11.73 3.87
N ASN A 651 -0.47 12.76 3.15
CA ASN A 651 -1.29 13.53 2.22
C ASN A 651 -1.15 12.93 0.82
N SER A 652 -2.26 12.73 0.11
CA SER A 652 -2.27 12.62 -1.36
C SER A 652 -3.29 13.57 -1.97
N LEU A 653 -2.86 14.79 -2.33
CA LEU A 653 -3.77 15.84 -2.84
C LEU A 653 -4.26 15.56 -4.27
N LEU A 654 -3.58 14.67 -5.00
CA LEU A 654 -3.99 14.19 -6.33
C LEU A 654 -4.67 12.81 -6.29
N GLY A 655 -4.76 12.18 -5.11
CA GLY A 655 -5.44 10.90 -4.88
C GLY A 655 -4.49 9.71 -4.78
N SER A 656 -4.88 8.70 -4.00
CA SER A 656 -4.26 7.38 -3.99
C SER A 656 -4.81 6.49 -5.11
N HIS A 657 -4.41 5.22 -5.14
CA HIS A 657 -5.00 4.22 -6.03
C HIS A 657 -6.54 4.14 -5.93
N ASP A 658 -7.15 4.36 -4.75
CA ASP A 658 -8.60 4.37 -4.55
C ASP A 658 -9.30 5.51 -5.30
N GLN A 659 -8.62 6.65 -5.41
CA GLN A 659 -9.15 7.83 -6.07
C GLN A 659 -8.91 7.80 -7.58
N ALA A 660 -7.81 7.21 -8.04
CA ALA A 660 -7.53 7.01 -9.46
C ALA A 660 -8.26 5.78 -10.05
N GLY A 661 -8.50 4.74 -9.25
CA GLY A 661 -8.87 3.40 -9.69
C GLY A 661 -10.37 3.18 -9.90
N ASN A 662 -10.74 2.40 -10.92
CA ASN A 662 -12.16 2.09 -11.17
C ASN A 662 -12.38 0.70 -11.78
N LYS A 663 -13.07 -0.18 -11.03
CA LYS A 663 -13.46 -1.56 -11.45
C LYS A 663 -14.75 -1.62 -12.28
N GLN A 664 -15.39 -0.47 -12.55
CA GLN A 664 -16.66 -0.33 -13.27
C GLN A 664 -16.47 0.39 -14.62
N GLY A 665 -15.30 0.23 -15.26
CA GLY A 665 -15.02 0.80 -16.59
C GLY A 665 -15.06 2.33 -16.63
N GLY A 666 -14.70 3.00 -15.53
CA GLY A 666 -14.72 4.46 -15.44
C GLY A 666 -16.10 5.06 -15.21
N HIS A 667 -17.14 4.26 -14.92
CA HIS A 667 -18.41 4.81 -14.44
C HIS A 667 -18.22 5.36 -13.02
N THR A 668 -18.55 6.65 -12.84
CA THR A 668 -18.22 7.46 -11.66
C THR A 668 -19.31 8.51 -11.41
N ASP A 669 -19.51 8.92 -10.16
CA ASP A 669 -20.30 10.11 -9.80
C ASP A 669 -19.56 11.44 -10.11
N GLY A 670 -18.32 11.35 -10.60
CA GLY A 670 -17.45 12.48 -10.90
C GLY A 670 -16.65 12.99 -9.69
N ARG A 671 -16.58 12.27 -8.57
CA ARG A 671 -15.79 12.66 -7.38
C ARG A 671 -14.55 11.82 -7.13
N ALA A 672 -14.52 10.57 -7.61
CA ALA A 672 -13.40 9.64 -7.49
C ALA A 672 -13.44 8.62 -8.64
N GLY A 673 -12.47 7.72 -8.67
CA GLY A 673 -12.33 6.65 -9.68
C GLY A 673 -11.77 7.12 -11.02
N ARG A 674 -11.01 8.22 -11.03
CA ARG A 674 -10.33 8.84 -12.18
C ARG A 674 -9.10 9.60 -11.69
N TYR A 675 -8.01 9.60 -12.47
CA TYR A 675 -6.84 10.45 -12.19
C TYR A 675 -7.26 11.92 -12.11
N PHE A 676 -6.66 12.69 -11.19
CA PHE A 676 -7.09 14.08 -10.89
C PHE A 676 -7.19 14.96 -12.14
N VAL A 677 -6.28 14.82 -13.10
CA VAL A 677 -6.29 15.62 -14.35
C VAL A 677 -7.56 15.39 -15.19
N ASP A 678 -8.14 14.19 -15.14
CA ASP A 678 -9.33 13.79 -15.88
C ASP A 678 -10.61 14.45 -15.32
N LEU A 679 -10.69 14.61 -13.99
CA LEU A 679 -11.82 15.24 -13.27
C LEU A 679 -12.08 16.70 -13.64
N PHE A 680 -11.15 17.33 -14.37
CA PHE A 680 -11.18 18.75 -14.75
C PHE A 680 -10.97 18.99 -16.26
N GLY A 681 -10.90 17.94 -17.09
CA GLY A 681 -10.81 18.06 -18.55
C GLY A 681 -9.78 17.20 -19.28
N GLY A 682 -9.09 16.28 -18.59
CA GLY A 682 -8.16 15.31 -19.20
C GLY A 682 -6.76 15.87 -19.46
N ARG A 683 -5.81 14.98 -19.83
CA ARG A 683 -4.39 15.29 -20.02
C ARG A 683 -4.16 16.52 -20.88
N ASN A 684 -4.96 16.67 -21.94
CA ASN A 684 -4.80 17.71 -22.96
C ASN A 684 -5.24 19.11 -22.50
N ASN A 685 -6.08 19.25 -21.47
CA ASN A 685 -6.49 20.56 -20.95
C ASN A 685 -5.38 21.20 -20.09
N TRP A 686 -4.90 22.38 -20.50
CA TRP A 686 -3.86 23.12 -19.77
C TRP A 686 -4.27 23.51 -18.35
N HIS A 687 -5.54 23.86 -18.11
CA HIS A 687 -6.01 24.27 -16.78
C HIS A 687 -5.96 23.09 -15.80
N SER A 688 -6.36 21.90 -16.25
CA SER A 688 -6.30 20.65 -15.48
C SER A 688 -4.85 20.29 -15.13
N ARG A 689 -3.92 20.44 -16.08
CA ARG A 689 -2.47 20.29 -15.81
C ARG A 689 -1.96 21.33 -14.81
N ALA A 690 -2.33 22.60 -14.97
CA ALA A 690 -1.94 23.68 -14.06
C ALA A 690 -2.42 23.44 -12.62
N GLN A 691 -3.67 22.98 -12.46
CA GLN A 691 -4.24 22.56 -11.18
C GLN A 691 -3.47 21.38 -10.57
N CYS A 692 -3.17 20.33 -11.33
CA CYS A 692 -2.35 19.21 -10.86
C CYS A 692 -0.96 19.66 -10.37
N ARG A 693 -0.30 20.56 -11.13
CA ARG A 693 0.99 21.16 -10.76
C ARG A 693 0.90 21.96 -9.47
N MET A 694 -0.17 22.74 -9.29
CA MET A 694 -0.43 23.50 -8.07
C MET A 694 -0.58 22.59 -6.85
N TRP A 695 -1.46 21.58 -6.93
CA TRP A 695 -1.77 20.70 -5.81
C TRP A 695 -0.57 19.87 -5.36
N TYR A 696 0.22 19.30 -6.29
CA TYR A 696 1.44 18.59 -5.89
C TYR A 696 2.52 19.52 -5.32
N SER A 697 2.65 20.72 -5.88
CA SER A 697 3.58 21.73 -5.33
C SER A 697 3.18 22.16 -3.92
N LEU A 698 1.88 22.28 -3.65
CA LEU A 698 1.34 22.61 -2.33
C LEU A 698 1.66 21.48 -1.35
N GLN A 699 1.35 20.24 -1.72
CA GLN A 699 1.63 19.02 -0.95
C GLN A 699 3.08 18.91 -0.48
N ALA A 700 4.05 19.30 -1.32
CA ALA A 700 5.47 19.32 -0.98
C ALA A 700 5.82 20.32 0.15
N VAL A 701 5.12 21.46 0.24
CA VAL A 701 5.39 22.55 1.19
C VAL A 701 4.43 22.61 2.40
N CYS A 702 3.38 21.79 2.42
CA CYS A 702 2.50 21.56 3.58
C CYS A 702 3.20 20.80 4.71
N ARG A 703 2.53 20.67 5.86
CA ARG A 703 2.78 19.60 6.84
C ARG A 703 2.03 18.34 6.41
N GLY A 704 2.46 17.16 6.89
CA GLY A 704 2.14 15.88 6.27
C GLY A 704 3.30 15.31 5.45
N LEU A 705 3.29 14.00 5.20
CA LEU A 705 4.16 13.28 4.27
C LEU A 705 3.52 13.28 2.87
N PRO A 706 4.23 13.66 1.78
CA PRO A 706 3.69 13.56 0.43
C PRO A 706 3.67 12.11 -0.06
N MET A 707 2.52 11.66 -0.55
CA MET A 707 2.35 10.43 -1.33
C MET A 707 1.85 10.74 -2.74
N MET A 708 2.30 9.98 -3.74
CA MET A 708 1.81 10.08 -5.12
C MET A 708 1.57 8.69 -5.68
N PHE A 709 0.36 8.45 -6.20
CA PHE A 709 0.08 7.24 -6.97
C PHE A 709 0.67 7.32 -8.38
N MET A 710 1.27 6.21 -8.83
CA MET A 710 1.86 6.04 -10.15
C MET A 710 0.99 6.55 -11.32
N GLY A 711 1.61 7.01 -12.40
CA GLY A 711 0.94 7.60 -13.57
C GLY A 711 0.60 9.08 -13.38
N THR A 712 0.36 9.54 -12.14
CA THR A 712 0.04 10.94 -11.82
C THR A 712 1.19 11.89 -12.19
N GLU A 713 2.43 11.47 -11.96
CA GLU A 713 3.67 12.14 -12.35
C GLU A 713 3.82 12.35 -13.86
N THR A 714 3.10 11.58 -14.67
CA THR A 714 3.10 11.72 -16.13
C THR A 714 1.88 12.47 -16.67
N HIS A 715 0.93 12.88 -15.81
CA HIS A 715 -0.44 13.28 -16.18
C HIS A 715 -1.23 12.19 -16.95
N GLN A 716 -1.12 10.92 -16.56
CA GLN A 716 -2.06 9.89 -17.08
C GLN A 716 -3.51 10.31 -16.78
N ASP A 717 -4.41 10.10 -17.74
CA ASP A 717 -5.84 10.46 -17.64
C ASP A 717 -6.74 9.21 -17.65
N LYS A 718 -8.06 9.41 -17.72
CA LYS A 718 -9.08 8.38 -17.41
C LYS A 718 -8.93 7.85 -15.97
N TRP A 719 -9.06 6.53 -15.78
CA TRP A 719 -8.94 5.81 -14.51
C TRP A 719 -7.78 4.81 -14.56
N TRP A 720 -7.35 4.34 -13.38
CA TRP A 720 -6.45 3.19 -13.25
C TRP A 720 -7.23 1.88 -13.13
N ASN A 721 -6.72 0.81 -13.74
CA ASN A 721 -7.18 -0.55 -13.52
C ASN A 721 -6.10 -1.59 -13.92
N VAL A 722 -6.41 -2.89 -13.75
CA VAL A 722 -5.56 -4.02 -14.16
C VAL A 722 -5.60 -4.35 -15.65
N ASP A 723 -6.52 -3.76 -16.42
CA ASP A 723 -6.59 -3.99 -17.86
C ASP A 723 -5.52 -3.23 -18.65
N GLU A 724 -5.20 -3.74 -19.84
CA GLU A 724 -4.11 -3.26 -20.70
C GLU A 724 -4.20 -1.77 -21.09
N GLN A 725 -5.39 -1.15 -21.04
CA GLN A 725 -5.60 0.25 -21.42
C GLN A 725 -5.48 1.23 -20.25
N HIS A 726 -5.50 0.73 -18.99
CA HIS A 726 -5.60 1.55 -17.78
C HIS A 726 -4.52 1.24 -16.72
N LYS A 727 -3.57 0.35 -17.03
CA LYS A 727 -2.29 0.21 -16.31
C LYS A 727 -1.35 1.41 -16.52
N MET A 728 -0.14 1.38 -15.96
CA MET A 728 0.85 2.46 -16.12
C MET A 728 1.32 2.58 -17.58
N ASN A 729 1.10 3.73 -18.22
CA ASN A 729 1.44 3.94 -19.63
C ASN A 729 2.88 4.45 -19.82
N TRP A 730 3.85 3.54 -19.79
CA TRP A 730 5.27 3.85 -20.01
C TRP A 730 5.60 4.55 -21.33
N ASN A 731 4.74 4.46 -22.36
CA ASN A 731 4.93 5.17 -23.61
C ASN A 731 5.11 6.69 -23.42
N PHE A 732 4.52 7.28 -22.37
CA PHE A 732 4.71 8.69 -22.05
C PHE A 732 6.15 9.03 -21.61
N VAL A 733 6.83 8.10 -20.94
CA VAL A 733 8.22 8.27 -20.48
C VAL A 733 9.20 7.83 -21.58
N GLU A 734 8.93 6.69 -22.22
CA GLU A 734 9.84 6.05 -23.18
C GLU A 734 9.87 6.74 -24.55
N ASN A 735 8.82 7.48 -24.92
CA ASN A 735 8.79 8.30 -26.14
C ASN A 735 8.95 9.81 -25.87
N HIS A 736 9.36 10.21 -24.66
CA HIS A 736 9.54 11.62 -24.27
C HIS A 736 8.29 12.50 -24.52
N ASP A 737 7.13 12.11 -23.98
CA ASP A 737 5.91 12.92 -24.09
C ASP A 737 6.09 14.27 -23.38
N PRO A 738 5.95 15.42 -24.07
CA PRO A 738 6.25 16.72 -23.47
C PRO A 738 5.39 17.08 -22.26
N LEU A 739 4.16 16.55 -22.15
CA LEU A 739 3.28 16.80 -21.02
C LEU A 739 3.65 15.94 -19.80
N ALA A 740 4.20 14.74 -20.04
CA ALA A 740 4.80 13.93 -18.99
C ALA A 740 6.11 14.55 -18.49
N GLU A 741 7.02 14.94 -19.38
CA GLU A 741 8.28 15.57 -18.98
C GLU A 741 8.06 16.85 -18.16
N GLN A 742 7.09 17.68 -18.56
CA GLN A 742 6.69 18.88 -17.81
C GLN A 742 6.23 18.58 -16.38
N MET A 743 5.43 17.53 -16.17
CA MET A 743 4.96 17.14 -14.83
C MET A 743 6.06 16.43 -14.03
N MET A 744 6.82 15.52 -14.65
CA MET A 744 7.98 14.86 -14.03
C MET A 744 9.03 15.86 -13.55
N ASN A 745 9.34 16.88 -14.35
CA ASN A 745 10.24 17.97 -13.96
C ASN A 745 9.71 18.75 -12.75
N LEU A 746 8.40 19.01 -12.67
CA LEU A 746 7.79 19.65 -11.50
C LEU A 746 7.83 18.75 -10.26
N VAL A 747 7.48 17.48 -10.39
CA VAL A 747 7.52 16.50 -9.28
C VAL A 747 8.95 16.41 -8.72
N ALA A 748 9.94 16.26 -9.60
CA ALA A 748 11.35 16.24 -9.21
C ALA A 748 11.78 17.54 -8.51
N ALA A 749 11.35 18.71 -9.00
CA ALA A 749 11.67 20.01 -8.43
C ALA A 749 10.98 20.28 -7.09
N ALA A 750 9.71 19.89 -6.93
CA ALA A 750 8.93 20.03 -5.70
C ALA A 750 9.46 19.11 -4.59
N ASN A 751 9.79 17.85 -4.92
CA ASN A 751 10.42 16.91 -4.00
C ASN A 751 11.81 17.40 -3.58
N LYS A 752 12.61 17.91 -4.52
CA LYS A 752 13.90 18.55 -4.22
C LYS A 752 13.74 19.78 -3.34
N LEU A 753 12.74 20.64 -3.57
CA LEU A 753 12.44 21.80 -2.72
C LEU A 753 12.17 21.36 -1.27
N ARG A 754 11.29 20.38 -1.08
CA ARG A 754 10.96 19.83 0.25
C ARG A 754 12.19 19.33 1.00
N LEU A 755 13.07 18.57 0.33
CA LEU A 755 14.29 18.03 0.92
C LEU A 755 15.40 19.08 1.14
N SER A 756 15.36 20.21 0.42
CA SER A 756 16.37 21.28 0.54
C SER A 756 16.15 22.19 1.74
N PHE A 757 14.93 22.27 2.28
CA PHE A 757 14.57 23.18 3.37
C PHE A 757 14.09 22.42 4.61
N PRO A 758 14.89 22.35 5.69
CA PRO A 758 14.51 21.63 6.93
C PRO A 758 13.16 22.06 7.51
N SER A 759 12.77 23.33 7.37
CA SER A 759 11.47 23.84 7.84
C SER A 759 10.26 23.21 7.15
N LEU A 760 10.43 22.54 6.01
CA LEU A 760 9.36 21.82 5.28
C LEU A 760 9.18 20.38 5.79
N THR A 761 10.25 19.75 6.28
CA THR A 761 10.23 18.36 6.80
C THR A 761 10.21 18.27 8.32
N ASP A 762 10.56 19.33 9.05
CA ASP A 762 10.47 19.39 10.52
C ASP A 762 9.05 19.11 11.03
N ASP A 763 8.95 18.22 12.03
CA ASP A 763 7.70 17.81 12.69
C ASP A 763 7.04 18.91 13.51
N HIS A 764 7.81 19.91 13.94
CA HIS A 764 7.38 20.98 14.84
C HIS A 764 7.49 22.38 14.22
N ALA A 765 8.00 22.52 13.00
CA ALA A 765 8.09 23.80 12.30
C ALA A 765 6.69 24.43 12.11
N PRO A 766 6.42 25.61 12.69
CA PRO A 766 5.08 26.20 12.65
C PRO A 766 4.75 26.76 11.27
N VAL A 767 3.50 26.60 10.87
CA VAL A 767 2.88 27.40 9.79
C VAL A 767 2.46 28.74 10.36
N ARG A 768 2.77 29.85 9.68
CA ARG A 768 2.21 31.17 9.97
C ARG A 768 1.56 31.77 8.74
N PHE A 769 0.23 31.75 8.68
CA PHE A 769 -0.53 32.45 7.65
C PHE A 769 -0.36 33.96 7.82
N CYS A 770 0.18 34.64 6.81
CA CYS A 770 0.47 36.08 6.84
C CYS A 770 -0.38 36.87 5.83
N HIS A 771 -0.94 36.21 4.82
CA HIS A 771 -1.81 36.81 3.81
C HIS A 771 -3.04 35.95 3.57
N LEU A 772 -4.23 36.54 3.61
CA LEU A 772 -5.51 35.88 3.37
C LEU A 772 -6.41 36.80 2.53
N ASP A 773 -6.56 36.49 1.24
CA ASP A 773 -7.42 37.20 0.30
C ASP A 773 -8.53 36.27 -0.18
N TYR A 774 -9.68 36.36 0.50
CA TYR A 774 -10.87 35.57 0.21
C TYR A 774 -11.53 35.95 -1.12
N GLN A 775 -11.33 37.18 -1.62
CA GLN A 775 -11.94 37.64 -2.88
C GLN A 775 -11.21 37.05 -4.07
N ASN A 776 -9.89 37.10 -4.05
CA ASN A 776 -9.02 36.61 -5.13
C ASN A 776 -8.62 35.13 -4.97
N ARG A 777 -8.99 34.48 -3.86
CA ARG A 777 -8.57 33.12 -3.46
C ARG A 777 -7.05 32.94 -3.43
N VAL A 778 -6.37 33.93 -2.83
CA VAL A 778 -4.92 33.93 -2.63
C VAL A 778 -4.60 33.80 -1.14
N LEU A 779 -3.67 32.91 -0.80
CA LEU A 779 -3.24 32.63 0.58
C LEU A 779 -1.71 32.63 0.63
N GLY A 780 -1.14 33.33 1.61
CA GLY A 780 0.31 33.36 1.86
C GLY A 780 0.65 32.92 3.28
N PHE A 781 1.67 32.07 3.41
CA PHE A 781 2.13 31.53 4.69
C PHE A 781 3.64 31.36 4.76
N VAL A 782 4.19 31.32 5.98
CA VAL A 782 5.63 31.19 6.23
C VAL A 782 5.97 29.84 6.87
N ARG A 783 7.02 29.17 6.35
CA ARG A 783 7.66 27.95 6.89
C ARG A 783 9.17 28.21 7.06
N GLY A 784 9.58 28.66 8.25
CA GLY A 784 10.99 29.01 8.52
C GLY A 784 11.44 30.28 7.78
N SER A 785 12.36 30.13 6.82
CA SER A 785 12.81 31.20 5.91
C SER A 785 11.92 31.39 4.67
N LEU A 786 11.06 30.42 4.36
CA LEU A 786 10.24 30.42 3.15
C LEU A 786 8.91 31.15 3.35
N LEU A 787 8.62 32.13 2.50
CA LEU A 787 7.28 32.62 2.22
C LEU A 787 6.72 31.81 1.03
N VAL A 788 5.62 31.11 1.25
CA VAL A 788 4.85 30.39 0.23
C VAL A 788 3.61 31.22 -0.09
N VAL A 789 3.28 31.35 -1.38
CA VAL A 789 2.06 32.00 -1.87
C VAL A 789 1.33 31.03 -2.79
N LEU A 790 0.03 30.88 -2.55
CA LEU A 790 -0.88 29.98 -3.25
C LEU A 790 -1.99 30.81 -3.89
N ASN A 791 -2.24 30.60 -5.19
CA ASN A 791 -3.34 31.21 -5.94
C ASN A 791 -4.28 30.12 -6.45
N CYS A 792 -5.47 29.99 -5.85
CA CYS A 792 -6.51 29.02 -6.26
C CYS A 792 -7.61 29.67 -7.12
N SER A 793 -7.20 30.50 -8.09
CA SER A 793 -8.10 31.19 -9.01
C SER A 793 -7.63 31.16 -10.46
N GLU A 794 -8.52 31.57 -11.37
CA GLU A 794 -8.22 31.87 -12.77
C GLU A 794 -7.57 33.25 -12.97
N SER A 795 -7.50 34.08 -11.93
CA SER A 795 -6.89 35.41 -11.98
C SER A 795 -5.37 35.30 -11.98
N GLN A 796 -4.71 36.17 -12.75
CA GLN A 796 -3.27 36.25 -12.90
C GLN A 796 -2.82 37.70 -12.78
N TRP A 797 -1.64 37.89 -12.19
CA TRP A 797 -1.06 39.19 -11.85
C TRP A 797 0.36 39.33 -12.38
N GLU A 798 0.66 40.46 -12.99
CA GLU A 798 1.82 40.71 -13.86
C GLU A 798 2.39 42.11 -13.63
N GLY A 799 3.71 42.28 -13.85
CA GLY A 799 4.37 43.57 -13.57
C GLY A 799 4.44 43.94 -12.09
N ARG A 800 4.20 42.96 -11.20
CA ARG A 800 4.12 43.08 -9.73
C ARG A 800 2.96 43.95 -9.21
N ASP A 801 1.81 43.87 -9.88
CA ASP A 801 0.56 44.57 -9.51
C ASP A 801 -0.19 43.96 -8.30
N TYR A 802 0.15 42.74 -7.85
CA TYR A 802 -0.40 42.11 -6.65
C TYR A 802 0.56 42.17 -5.45
N GLU A 803 0.07 42.64 -4.29
CA GLU A 803 0.86 42.75 -3.06
C GLU A 803 0.49 41.72 -1.98
N VAL A 804 1.39 40.77 -1.75
CA VAL A 804 1.29 39.77 -0.66
C VAL A 804 1.76 40.37 0.66
N GLN A 805 0.97 40.22 1.73
CA GLN A 805 1.38 40.55 3.10
C GLN A 805 2.45 39.56 3.60
N THR A 806 3.59 40.06 4.06
CA THR A 806 4.70 39.28 4.64
C THR A 806 4.73 39.37 6.17
N ASP A 807 5.57 38.54 6.79
CA ASP A 807 5.83 38.56 8.23
C ASP A 807 6.93 39.57 8.65
N CYS A 808 7.49 40.34 7.71
CA CYS A 808 8.60 41.25 7.96
C CYS A 808 8.71 42.41 6.94
N VAL A 809 8.98 43.61 7.46
CA VAL A 809 9.25 44.84 6.68
C VAL A 809 10.68 44.87 6.11
N ASN A 810 10.88 45.54 4.98
CA ASN A 810 12.20 45.87 4.41
C ASN A 810 13.17 44.68 4.26
N ARG A 811 12.68 43.46 3.98
CA ARG A 811 13.50 42.26 3.78
C ARG A 811 13.56 41.85 2.32
N LYS A 812 14.69 41.30 1.91
CA LYS A 812 14.89 40.74 0.57
C LYS A 812 14.36 39.30 0.51
N PHE A 813 13.77 38.96 -0.62
CA PHE A 813 13.15 37.68 -0.91
C PHE A 813 13.57 37.21 -2.30
N LYS A 814 14.08 35.99 -2.40
CA LYS A 814 14.49 35.38 -3.67
C LYS A 814 13.45 34.35 -4.08
N GLN A 815 12.85 34.48 -5.26
CA GLN A 815 11.97 33.42 -5.78
C GLN A 815 12.81 32.16 -6.07
N VAL A 816 12.48 31.07 -5.39
CA VAL A 816 13.19 29.77 -5.46
C VAL A 816 12.39 28.68 -6.14
N PHE A 817 11.05 28.81 -6.21
CA PHE A 817 10.17 27.88 -6.91
C PHE A 817 8.91 28.57 -7.44
N ASN A 818 8.37 28.07 -8.54
CA ASN A 818 7.10 28.48 -9.15
C ASN A 818 6.47 27.30 -9.89
N SER A 819 5.29 26.83 -9.46
CA SER A 819 4.62 25.66 -10.06
C SER A 819 4.14 25.88 -11.50
N GLN A 820 4.14 27.12 -11.98
CA GLN A 820 3.74 27.49 -13.34
C GLN A 820 4.91 28.06 -14.17
N ALA A 821 6.14 27.71 -13.80
CA ALA A 821 7.33 27.98 -14.62
C ALA A 821 7.23 27.34 -16.03
N ALA A 822 7.99 27.88 -16.98
CA ALA A 822 7.98 27.44 -18.38
C ALA A 822 8.41 25.98 -18.54
N GLU A 823 9.44 25.56 -17.81
CA GLU A 823 9.96 24.18 -17.79
C GLU A 823 8.95 23.13 -17.29
N PHE A 824 7.88 23.58 -16.63
CA PHE A 824 6.77 22.73 -16.17
C PHE A 824 5.51 22.85 -17.05
N GLY A 825 5.59 23.53 -18.19
CA GLY A 825 4.44 23.75 -19.08
C GLY A 825 3.41 24.74 -18.55
N GLY A 826 3.85 25.68 -17.70
CA GLY A 826 3.02 26.77 -17.18
C GLY A 826 2.96 27.97 -18.13
N TRP A 827 3.33 29.15 -17.63
CA TRP A 827 3.30 30.43 -18.35
C TRP A 827 4.71 31.03 -18.38
N GLU A 828 5.20 31.45 -19.54
CA GLU A 828 6.62 31.83 -19.71
C GLU A 828 7.04 33.02 -18.85
N ALA A 829 6.23 34.09 -18.81
CA ALA A 829 6.52 35.29 -18.01
C ALA A 829 6.15 35.15 -16.51
N SER A 830 5.78 33.94 -16.07
CA SER A 830 5.72 33.59 -14.64
C SER A 830 7.11 33.65 -13.99
N TRP A 831 8.16 33.34 -14.77
CA TRP A 831 9.52 33.76 -14.48
C TRP A 831 9.62 35.26 -14.76
N SER A 832 9.73 36.06 -13.70
CA SER A 832 10.24 37.43 -13.81
C SER A 832 11.74 37.40 -14.10
N SER A 833 12.09 37.10 -15.35
CA SER A 833 13.46 36.84 -15.82
C SER A 833 14.44 37.98 -15.55
N ALA A 834 13.95 39.22 -15.41
CA ALA A 834 14.75 40.40 -15.09
C ALA A 834 15.18 40.49 -13.61
N ASP A 835 14.34 40.06 -12.65
CA ASP A 835 14.67 40.20 -11.22
C ASP A 835 13.83 39.26 -10.32
N ARG A 836 14.53 38.25 -9.78
CA ARG A 836 14.01 37.28 -8.80
C ARG A 836 14.10 37.78 -7.35
N ASN A 837 14.72 38.94 -7.09
CA ASN A 837 15.10 39.44 -5.77
C ASN A 837 14.16 40.56 -5.30
N LEU A 838 12.95 40.17 -4.93
CA LEU A 838 11.93 41.06 -4.41
C LEU A 838 12.37 41.66 -3.06
N SER A 839 11.79 42.80 -2.68
CA SER A 839 11.97 43.40 -1.36
C SER A 839 10.62 43.79 -0.77
N SER A 840 10.34 43.40 0.48
CA SER A 840 9.11 43.82 1.15
C SER A 840 9.17 45.30 1.53
N SER A 841 8.04 45.99 1.40
CA SER A 841 7.93 47.42 1.72
C SER A 841 7.99 47.69 3.23
N VAL A 842 7.98 48.98 3.59
CA VAL A 842 7.81 49.46 4.98
C VAL A 842 6.48 49.02 5.62
N HIS A 843 5.51 48.58 4.82
CA HIS A 843 4.22 48.05 5.27
C HIS A 843 4.17 46.51 5.27
N ALA A 844 5.32 45.85 5.10
CA ALA A 844 5.44 44.40 4.96
C ALA A 844 4.58 43.85 3.80
N ARG A 845 4.61 44.54 2.65
CA ARG A 845 3.98 44.11 1.39
C ARG A 845 5.06 43.70 0.39
N LEU A 846 4.89 42.56 -0.26
CA LEU A 846 5.77 42.05 -1.30
C LEU A 846 5.03 42.09 -2.64
N PRO A 847 5.39 43.01 -3.56
CA PRO A 847 4.77 43.09 -4.88
C PRO A 847 5.31 41.94 -5.76
N VAL A 848 4.42 41.07 -6.26
CA VAL A 848 4.74 39.80 -6.92
C VAL A 848 4.04 39.65 -8.27
N ASN A 849 4.69 38.96 -9.22
CA ASN A 849 3.94 38.29 -10.29
C ASN A 849 3.33 37.02 -9.69
N LEU A 850 2.04 36.79 -9.90
CA LEU A 850 1.30 35.66 -9.34
C LEU A 850 0.47 34.96 -10.44
N PRO A 851 0.97 33.86 -11.03
CA PRO A 851 0.26 33.12 -12.05
C PRO A 851 -1.04 32.51 -11.52
N LYS A 852 -2.01 32.26 -12.40
CA LYS A 852 -3.22 31.51 -12.06
C LYS A 852 -2.92 30.04 -11.72
N TRP A 853 -3.72 29.46 -10.82
CA TRP A 853 -3.51 28.11 -10.25
C TRP A 853 -2.04 27.82 -9.87
N SER A 854 -1.44 28.59 -8.97
CA SER A 854 0.02 28.50 -8.71
C SER A 854 0.42 28.39 -7.25
N VAL A 855 1.56 27.72 -7.04
CA VAL A 855 2.37 27.82 -5.81
C VAL A 855 3.69 28.49 -6.17
N THR A 856 3.94 29.67 -5.61
CA THR A 856 5.22 30.37 -5.69
C THR A 856 5.89 30.41 -4.32
N VAL A 857 7.22 30.25 -4.29
CA VAL A 857 7.98 30.17 -3.04
C VAL A 857 9.16 31.13 -3.09
N TYR A 858 9.29 31.92 -2.04
CA TYR A 858 10.28 32.96 -1.88
C TYR A 858 11.09 32.74 -0.61
N GLU A 859 12.40 32.56 -0.75
CA GLU A 859 13.33 32.44 0.37
C GLU A 859 13.71 33.84 0.87
N ARG A 860 13.40 34.15 2.13
CA ARG A 860 13.88 35.37 2.79
C ARG A 860 15.40 35.31 2.92
N GLN A 861 16.08 36.26 2.30
CA GLN A 861 17.52 36.44 2.40
C GLN A 861 17.85 37.21 3.71
N GLU A 862 19.07 37.04 4.24
CA GLU A 862 19.52 37.64 5.50
C GLU A 862 19.64 39.18 5.44
#